data_AF-A0A2H9SY06-F1
#
_entry.id   AF-A0A2H9SY06-F1
#
_cell.length_a   1.000
_cell.length_b   1.000
_cell.length_c   1.000
_cell.angle_alpha   90.00
_cell.angle_beta   90.00
_cell.angle_gamma   90.00
#
_symmetry.space_group_name_H-M   'P 1'
#
loop_
_entity.id
_entity.type
_entity.pdbx_description
1 polymer ?
#
loop_
_entity_poly.entity_id
_entity_poly.type
_entity_poly.pdbx_seq_one_letter_code
_entity_poly.pdbx_strand_id
1 'polypeptide(L)'
;MLYLNNPLLTSDKIIVYFENNLEKLSAISDQSSHTPSSLSQLKSKLKAIFFTQLNKKATDDEVLQAIKTDMRFTANYPKLKQILKIIFTLKDTDDKKVALEQLQSIQSIDWDPVNSAAQWALLNQKYNYFDNTQEFCQFFTELAEVCRIMIVLFEENNTQEDTMAYEYAYKLMALYINGRQLNIESFDTVAKETYKLIANNDGDKSHPLHHALLVKLNLPSANTFEDKAGWQALVKSAGINAFYFLAMAEKIEKKIATKLEGSAPRAPKNMKEAKAIAALCHYRRASEDPDFAELCHRYKVTEYRFNQCLDYIASGFPKKETDIIPDIQVIGEGPAEGLYWLKLPLADKRALILGDITDCCQSIGGHSAQCVKDAVTLAENSLYVLIKKRRKGAHNLIVKGEVNDNDFKIIGQSYVWKSVSGNVCLDSIECLSYEVSDEALKSILTNFSNTLLQLNPDIKYVTLGCGGKTPVNLFDNAFLAEKIKLGYQYGDSNTQYCIAKTPYDNFNQDERIMVEYLLEPYPKNIRDLVNHFSCYIDKTTFFIAQLENIESFIEQLNILRTKYPELAESYLLDSDLEELLSNKDLITAIQKTPIEQRALTKEKMLEDACKNNDRKKVDLLLQLDVPITESLIKKINPLWVSKLIPSIEAILEKLQYVEGIHLLYEINRKKLSELILSSFIEEVDSESRDIIDENKLTTYIKNTLHKINEEKNSPIINTTNKFKIRFFELKESYNPIADYTGPSIYELD
;
A
#
# COMPACT_ATOMS: atom_id res chain seq x y z
N MET A 1 -6.29 -14.26 -39.64
CA MET A 1 -5.76 -14.20 -38.27
C MET A 1 -5.80 -12.79 -37.68
N LEU A 2 -5.29 -11.74 -38.35
CA LEU A 2 -5.66 -10.33 -38.02
C LEU A 2 -6.79 -9.77 -38.90
N TYR A 3 -7.00 -10.35 -40.08
CA TYR A 3 -8.27 -10.25 -40.83
C TYR A 3 -9.47 -10.84 -40.05
N LEU A 4 -9.18 -11.54 -38.94
CA LEU A 4 -10.13 -12.08 -37.96
C LEU A 4 -10.13 -11.27 -36.65
N ASN A 5 -9.43 -10.13 -36.58
CA ASN A 5 -9.21 -9.36 -35.34
C ASN A 5 -8.90 -7.84 -35.50
N ASN A 6 -9.21 -7.16 -36.61
CA ASN A 6 -9.15 -5.68 -36.63
C ASN A 6 -10.15 -5.01 -37.62
N PRO A 7 -10.96 -4.01 -37.19
CA PRO A 7 -12.10 -3.46 -37.92
C PRO A 7 -11.84 -2.11 -38.62
N LEU A 8 -10.62 -1.83 -39.07
CA LEU A 8 -10.41 -0.88 -40.18
C LEU A 8 -10.87 -1.46 -41.54
N LEU A 9 -11.81 -2.42 -41.48
CA LEU A 9 -12.59 -2.93 -42.59
C LEU A 9 -13.58 -1.84 -43.02
N THR A 10 -13.03 -0.82 -43.67
CA THR A 10 -13.47 -0.27 -44.96
C THR A 10 -14.97 -0.01 -45.06
N SER A 11 -15.36 1.25 -44.92
CA SER A 11 -16.60 1.78 -45.50
C SER A 11 -16.78 1.22 -46.90
N ASP A 12 -15.75 1.21 -47.75
CA ASP A 12 -15.91 0.68 -49.11
C ASP A 12 -16.07 -0.83 -49.23
N LYS A 13 -15.56 -1.72 -48.34
CA LYS A 13 -15.92 -3.15 -48.42
C LYS A 13 -17.08 -3.53 -47.53
N ILE A 14 -17.45 -2.78 -46.49
CA ILE A 14 -18.70 -3.00 -45.77
C ILE A 14 -19.86 -2.44 -46.59
N ILE A 15 -19.69 -1.31 -47.26
CA ILE A 15 -20.59 -0.72 -48.27
C ILE A 15 -20.55 -1.56 -49.54
N VAL A 16 -19.42 -1.90 -50.17
CA VAL A 16 -19.43 -2.83 -51.34
C VAL A 16 -19.88 -4.24 -50.95
N TYR A 17 -19.77 -4.69 -49.69
CA TYR A 17 -20.39 -5.94 -49.22
C TYR A 17 -21.86 -5.74 -48.88
N PHE A 18 -22.30 -4.60 -48.35
CA PHE A 18 -23.72 -4.27 -48.13
C PHE A 18 -24.42 -4.07 -49.47
N GLU A 19 -23.83 -3.33 -50.41
CA GLU A 19 -24.22 -3.06 -51.79
C GLU A 19 -24.12 -4.32 -52.64
N ASN A 20 -23.05 -5.13 -52.61
CA ASN A 20 -23.07 -6.43 -53.30
C ASN A 20 -24.10 -7.37 -52.68
N ASN A 21 -24.36 -7.33 -51.37
CA ASN A 21 -25.40 -8.17 -50.78
C ASN A 21 -26.81 -7.58 -50.96
N LEU A 22 -26.96 -6.26 -51.13
CA LEU A 22 -28.19 -5.57 -51.52
C LEU A 22 -28.49 -5.79 -53.00
N GLU A 23 -27.48 -5.75 -53.87
CA GLU A 23 -27.53 -6.15 -55.29
C GLU A 23 -27.79 -7.64 -55.43
N LYS A 24 -27.21 -8.49 -54.56
CA LYS A 24 -27.58 -9.92 -54.51
C LYS A 24 -28.98 -10.12 -53.95
N LEU A 25 -29.43 -9.32 -52.98
CA LEU A 25 -30.81 -9.35 -52.46
C LEU A 25 -31.82 -8.84 -53.49
N SER A 26 -31.46 -7.85 -54.31
CA SER A 26 -32.29 -7.34 -55.41
C SER A 26 -32.27 -8.31 -56.61
N ALA A 27 -31.13 -8.94 -56.92
CA ALA A 27 -31.04 -10.01 -57.92
C ALA A 27 -31.77 -11.31 -57.49
N ILE A 28 -31.86 -11.59 -56.18
CA ILE A 28 -32.69 -12.66 -55.62
C ILE A 28 -34.19 -12.28 -55.66
N SER A 29 -34.55 -10.99 -55.72
CA SER A 29 -35.94 -10.57 -55.88
C SER A 29 -36.52 -10.87 -57.27
N ASP A 30 -35.64 -11.03 -58.28
CA ASP A 30 -36.01 -11.40 -59.65
C ASP A 30 -36.02 -12.92 -59.91
N GLN A 31 -35.53 -13.73 -58.98
CA GLN A 31 -35.57 -15.20 -59.06
C GLN A 31 -36.31 -15.77 -57.86
N SER A 32 -37.59 -16.04 -58.07
CA SER A 32 -38.48 -16.66 -57.10
C SER A 32 -38.00 -18.06 -56.69
N SER A 33 -38.28 -18.36 -55.42
CA SER A 33 -38.18 -19.65 -54.72
C SER A 33 -36.79 -20.11 -54.24
N HIS A 34 -36.62 -19.93 -52.91
CA HIS A 34 -35.70 -20.64 -52.00
C HIS A 34 -34.25 -20.14 -51.89
N THR A 35 -34.02 -19.24 -50.92
CA THR A 35 -32.95 -19.39 -49.91
C THR A 35 -33.13 -18.38 -48.74
N PRO A 36 -33.39 -18.85 -47.50
CA PRO A 36 -33.42 -18.05 -46.27
C PRO A 36 -32.03 -17.75 -45.64
N SER A 37 -30.92 -18.16 -46.27
CA SER A 37 -29.61 -18.20 -45.61
C SER A 37 -28.86 -16.87 -45.51
N SER A 38 -29.09 -15.92 -46.44
CA SER A 38 -28.29 -14.68 -46.54
C SER A 38 -28.62 -13.65 -45.45
N LEU A 39 -29.90 -13.46 -45.12
CA LEU A 39 -30.33 -12.47 -44.13
C LEU A 39 -30.01 -12.92 -42.70
N SER A 40 -30.19 -14.20 -42.40
CA SER A 40 -29.82 -14.79 -41.10
C SER A 40 -28.30 -14.71 -40.85
N GLN A 41 -27.49 -14.94 -41.89
CA GLN A 41 -26.03 -14.75 -41.82
C GLN A 41 -25.64 -13.27 -41.64
N LEU A 42 -26.33 -12.33 -42.29
CA LEU A 42 -26.12 -10.89 -42.11
C LEU A 42 -26.44 -10.46 -40.68
N LYS A 43 -27.60 -10.86 -40.13
CA LYS A 43 -28.00 -10.62 -38.74
C LYS A 43 -26.95 -11.15 -37.76
N SER A 44 -26.49 -12.38 -37.96
CA SER A 44 -25.46 -13.01 -37.10
C SER A 44 -24.13 -12.25 -37.12
N LYS A 45 -23.68 -11.79 -38.29
CA LYS A 45 -22.44 -10.99 -38.43
C LYS A 45 -22.57 -9.60 -37.81
N LEU A 46 -23.69 -8.91 -38.01
CA LEU A 46 -23.94 -7.59 -37.40
C LEU A 46 -23.98 -7.68 -35.87
N LYS A 47 -24.63 -8.72 -35.31
CA LYS A 47 -24.59 -8.99 -33.87
C LYS A 47 -23.16 -9.16 -33.35
N ALA A 48 -22.33 -9.91 -34.06
CA ALA A 48 -20.94 -10.14 -33.68
C ALA A 48 -20.07 -8.87 -33.74
N ILE A 49 -20.35 -7.95 -34.67
CA ILE A 49 -19.58 -6.71 -34.86
C ILE A 49 -19.93 -5.67 -33.80
N PHE A 50 -21.23 -5.45 -33.54
CA PHE A 50 -21.69 -4.31 -32.74
C PHE A 50 -21.92 -4.64 -31.26
N PHE A 51 -22.06 -5.91 -30.91
CA PHE A 51 -22.51 -6.33 -29.58
C PHE A 51 -21.59 -7.36 -28.94
N THR A 52 -20.28 -7.21 -29.12
CA THR A 52 -19.24 -8.08 -28.55
C THR A 52 -19.32 -8.22 -27.02
N GLN A 53 -19.85 -7.21 -26.31
CA GLN A 53 -20.06 -7.26 -24.86
C GLN A 53 -21.37 -7.97 -24.43
N LEU A 54 -22.38 -8.13 -25.31
CA LEU A 54 -23.67 -8.75 -24.94
C LEU A 54 -23.64 -10.29 -24.90
N ASN A 55 -22.46 -10.91 -25.00
CA ASN A 55 -22.25 -12.36 -25.03
C ASN A 55 -22.92 -13.06 -26.23
N LYS A 56 -22.39 -14.22 -26.65
CA LYS A 56 -22.79 -14.93 -27.90
C LYS A 56 -24.25 -15.43 -27.97
N LYS A 57 -25.11 -15.12 -27.00
CA LYS A 57 -26.49 -15.63 -26.88
C LYS A 57 -27.59 -14.57 -26.87
N ALA A 58 -27.27 -13.30 -27.12
CA ALA A 58 -28.30 -12.26 -27.16
C ALA A 58 -29.36 -12.52 -28.26
N THR A 59 -30.62 -12.57 -27.86
CA THR A 59 -31.79 -12.70 -28.74
C THR A 59 -31.95 -11.47 -29.64
N ASP A 60 -32.66 -11.61 -30.76
CA ASP A 60 -32.94 -10.46 -31.65
C ASP A 60 -33.66 -9.33 -30.89
N ASP A 61 -34.55 -9.68 -29.96
CA ASP A 61 -35.32 -8.73 -29.15
C ASP A 61 -34.45 -7.98 -28.12
N GLU A 62 -33.47 -8.64 -27.49
CA GLU A 62 -32.49 -8.00 -26.61
C GLU A 62 -31.59 -7.02 -27.37
N VAL A 63 -31.17 -7.39 -28.59
CA VAL A 63 -30.40 -6.52 -29.47
C VAL A 63 -31.24 -5.33 -29.94
N LEU A 64 -32.50 -5.54 -30.31
CA LEU A 64 -33.45 -4.48 -30.66
C LEU A 64 -33.69 -3.52 -29.49
N GLN A 65 -33.81 -4.05 -28.27
CA GLN A 65 -33.98 -3.25 -27.07
C GLN A 65 -32.71 -2.45 -26.76
N ALA A 66 -31.53 -3.07 -26.87
CA ALA A 66 -30.25 -2.38 -26.76
C ALA A 66 -30.14 -1.25 -27.80
N ILE A 67 -30.42 -1.50 -29.09
CA ILE A 67 -30.44 -0.46 -30.14
C ILE A 67 -31.43 0.67 -29.80
N LYS A 68 -32.57 0.35 -29.18
CA LYS A 68 -33.58 1.35 -28.79
C LYS A 68 -33.11 2.24 -27.65
N THR A 69 -32.46 1.68 -26.63
CA THR A 69 -32.07 2.38 -25.40
C THR A 69 -30.64 2.92 -25.42
N ASP A 70 -29.79 2.41 -26.31
CA ASP A 70 -28.40 2.82 -26.44
C ASP A 70 -28.32 4.20 -27.09
N MET A 71 -27.81 5.16 -26.32
CA MET A 71 -27.75 6.56 -26.71
C MET A 71 -26.87 6.77 -27.94
N ARG A 72 -25.90 5.89 -28.23
CA ARG A 72 -25.02 5.97 -29.41
C ARG A 72 -25.82 5.92 -30.72
N PHE A 73 -26.83 5.05 -30.78
CA PHE A 73 -27.71 4.92 -31.94
C PHE A 73 -28.81 5.99 -31.97
N THR A 74 -29.15 6.56 -30.81
CA THR A 74 -30.31 7.44 -30.66
C THR A 74 -29.98 8.91 -30.92
N ALA A 75 -28.79 9.35 -30.53
CA ALA A 75 -28.34 10.74 -30.70
C ALA A 75 -27.52 10.95 -31.97
N ASN A 76 -26.65 9.98 -32.34
CA ASN A 76 -25.56 10.25 -33.29
C ASN A 76 -25.72 9.57 -34.65
N TYR A 77 -26.49 8.48 -34.73
CA TYR A 77 -26.75 7.76 -35.99
C TYR A 77 -28.21 7.34 -36.14
N PRO A 78 -29.16 8.31 -36.15
CA PRO A 78 -30.59 8.01 -36.22
C PRO A 78 -30.97 7.19 -37.46
N LYS A 79 -30.25 7.39 -38.59
CA LYS A 79 -30.41 6.61 -39.82
C LYS A 79 -29.82 5.19 -39.70
N LEU A 80 -28.64 4.99 -39.11
CA LEU A 80 -28.10 3.64 -38.82
C LEU A 80 -29.00 2.88 -37.84
N LYS A 81 -29.54 3.57 -36.83
CA LYS A 81 -30.57 3.04 -35.93
C LYS A 81 -31.82 2.60 -36.69
N GLN A 82 -32.26 3.38 -37.69
CA GLN A 82 -33.36 2.99 -38.57
C GLN A 82 -33.01 1.78 -39.45
N ILE A 83 -31.82 1.74 -40.06
CA ILE A 83 -31.34 0.61 -40.87
C ILE A 83 -31.27 -0.67 -40.03
N LEU A 84 -30.62 -0.61 -38.86
CA LEU A 84 -30.52 -1.75 -37.95
C LEU A 84 -31.91 -2.15 -37.44
N LYS A 85 -32.77 -1.18 -37.11
CA LYS A 85 -34.17 -1.47 -36.77
C LYS A 85 -34.83 -2.24 -37.90
N ILE A 86 -34.84 -1.74 -39.13
CA ILE A 86 -35.43 -2.41 -40.31
C ILE A 86 -34.88 -3.85 -40.43
N ILE A 87 -33.56 -4.03 -40.43
CA ILE A 87 -32.90 -5.34 -40.52
C ILE A 87 -33.35 -6.31 -39.41
N PHE A 88 -33.49 -5.83 -38.17
CA PHE A 88 -33.85 -6.67 -37.03
C PHE A 88 -35.38 -6.82 -36.83
N THR A 89 -36.23 -5.89 -37.28
CA THR A 89 -37.70 -6.01 -37.24
C THR A 89 -38.28 -6.90 -38.34
N LEU A 90 -37.51 -7.19 -39.39
CA LEU A 90 -37.88 -8.20 -40.39
C LEU A 90 -37.75 -9.59 -39.79
N LYS A 91 -38.77 -10.02 -39.04
CA LYS A 91 -38.92 -11.36 -38.48
C LYS A 91 -39.28 -12.32 -39.59
N ASP A 92 -38.32 -13.11 -40.10
CA ASP A 92 -38.51 -14.26 -41.01
C ASP A 92 -39.53 -14.11 -42.15
N THR A 93 -39.88 -12.87 -42.53
CA THR A 93 -40.90 -12.59 -43.52
C THR A 93 -40.25 -12.58 -44.90
N ASP A 94 -40.89 -13.26 -45.84
CA ASP A 94 -40.50 -13.32 -47.26
C ASP A 94 -40.59 -11.97 -47.98
N ASP A 95 -41.02 -10.90 -47.30
CA ASP A 95 -41.23 -9.58 -47.89
C ASP A 95 -39.93 -8.74 -47.94
N LYS A 96 -38.91 -9.34 -48.57
CA LYS A 96 -37.61 -8.71 -48.85
C LYS A 96 -37.77 -7.43 -49.67
N LYS A 97 -38.86 -7.30 -50.43
CA LYS A 97 -39.16 -6.16 -51.28
C LYS A 97 -39.47 -4.91 -50.44
N VAL A 98 -40.34 -5.03 -49.44
CA VAL A 98 -40.66 -3.92 -48.52
C VAL A 98 -39.42 -3.48 -47.74
N ALA A 99 -38.57 -4.42 -47.31
CA ALA A 99 -37.30 -4.12 -46.66
C ALA A 99 -36.35 -3.33 -47.58
N LEU A 100 -36.24 -3.75 -48.84
CA LEU A 100 -35.39 -3.11 -49.83
C LEU A 100 -35.89 -1.70 -50.16
N GLU A 101 -37.20 -1.52 -50.35
CA GLU A 101 -37.84 -0.22 -50.58
C GLU A 101 -37.66 0.71 -49.37
N GLN A 102 -37.78 0.19 -48.14
CA GLN A 102 -37.50 0.95 -46.92
C GLN A 102 -36.03 1.36 -46.81
N LEU A 103 -35.09 0.45 -47.11
CA LEU A 103 -33.65 0.75 -47.10
C LEU A 103 -33.28 1.76 -48.20
N GLN A 104 -33.86 1.64 -49.41
CA GLN A 104 -33.67 2.57 -50.52
C GLN A 104 -34.30 3.94 -50.25
N SER A 105 -35.37 4.00 -49.45
CA SER A 105 -36.02 5.26 -49.04
C SER A 105 -35.21 6.05 -48.00
N ILE A 106 -34.24 5.41 -47.34
CA ILE A 106 -33.25 6.10 -46.50
C ILE A 106 -32.25 6.75 -47.46
N GLN A 107 -32.63 7.90 -48.03
CA GLN A 107 -31.74 8.74 -48.85
C GLN A 107 -30.43 8.99 -48.11
N SER A 108 -29.32 8.88 -48.86
CA SER A 108 -27.91 9.12 -48.49
C SER A 108 -27.73 9.38 -47.01
N ILE A 109 -27.17 8.39 -46.31
CA ILE A 109 -26.92 8.51 -44.89
C ILE A 109 -26.17 9.83 -44.65
N ASP A 110 -26.62 10.65 -43.69
CA ASP A 110 -26.01 11.96 -43.34
C ASP A 110 -24.64 11.75 -42.69
N TRP A 111 -23.73 11.06 -43.38
CA TRP A 111 -22.33 11.01 -43.03
C TRP A 111 -21.59 12.20 -43.58
N ASP A 112 -22.16 12.91 -44.56
CA ASP A 112 -21.48 13.99 -45.26
C ASP A 112 -21.03 15.03 -44.24
N PRO A 113 -19.72 15.13 -43.96
CA PRO A 113 -19.21 16.13 -43.04
C PRO A 113 -19.60 17.48 -43.61
N VAL A 114 -20.56 18.15 -42.95
CA VAL A 114 -21.27 19.35 -43.45
C VAL A 114 -20.33 20.51 -43.79
N ASN A 115 -19.02 20.39 -43.51
CA ASN A 115 -18.04 21.39 -43.91
C ASN A 115 -16.57 20.91 -44.01
N SER A 116 -16.29 19.68 -44.46
CA SER A 116 -14.91 19.15 -44.46
C SER A 116 -13.93 20.04 -45.24
N ALA A 117 -14.34 20.61 -46.36
CA ALA A 117 -13.51 21.49 -47.17
C ALA A 117 -13.12 22.80 -46.45
N ALA A 118 -14.05 23.43 -45.71
CA ALA A 118 -13.69 24.64 -44.96
C ALA A 118 -12.85 24.32 -43.72
N GLN A 119 -13.09 23.18 -43.06
CA GLN A 119 -12.26 22.73 -41.94
C GLN A 119 -10.85 22.36 -42.39
N TRP A 120 -10.72 21.70 -43.55
CA TRP A 120 -9.45 21.49 -44.22
C TRP A 120 -8.72 22.81 -44.46
N ALA A 121 -9.39 23.78 -45.08
CA ALA A 121 -8.81 25.09 -45.37
C ALA A 121 -8.34 25.80 -44.09
N LEU A 122 -9.15 25.77 -43.02
CA LEU A 122 -8.84 26.37 -41.73
C LEU A 122 -7.60 25.72 -41.07
N LEU A 123 -7.57 24.39 -41.00
CA LEU A 123 -6.46 23.64 -40.38
C LEU A 123 -5.19 23.73 -41.23
N ASN A 124 -5.31 23.70 -42.55
CA ASN A 124 -4.17 23.83 -43.44
C ASN A 124 -3.63 25.26 -43.47
N GLN A 125 -4.47 26.28 -43.29
CA GLN A 125 -4.02 27.65 -43.06
C GLN A 125 -3.26 27.77 -41.73
N LYS A 126 -3.75 27.11 -40.67
CA LYS A 126 -3.14 27.12 -39.33
C LYS A 126 -1.79 26.40 -39.28
N TYR A 127 -1.69 25.25 -39.93
CA TYR A 127 -0.54 24.35 -39.78
C TYR A 127 0.33 24.20 -41.03
N ASN A 128 -0.18 24.47 -42.24
CA ASN A 128 0.57 24.55 -43.49
C ASN A 128 1.43 23.32 -43.86
N TYR A 129 0.95 22.10 -43.58
CA TYR A 129 1.69 20.87 -43.91
C TYR A 129 1.56 20.42 -45.36
N PHE A 130 0.44 20.75 -46.00
CA PHE A 130 0.05 20.20 -47.29
C PHE A 130 -0.24 21.31 -48.31
N ASP A 131 -0.01 21.01 -49.58
CA ASP A 131 -0.48 21.86 -50.66
C ASP A 131 -2.01 21.83 -50.69
N ASN A 132 -2.64 22.95 -51.09
CA ASN A 132 -4.09 23.05 -51.15
C ASN A 132 -4.66 22.38 -52.42
N THR A 133 -4.34 21.10 -52.62
CA THR A 133 -4.84 20.29 -53.74
C THR A 133 -6.13 19.58 -53.36
N GLN A 134 -6.96 19.30 -54.36
CA GLN A 134 -8.20 18.57 -54.18
C GLN A 134 -7.96 17.16 -53.62
N GLU A 135 -6.86 16.50 -54.01
CA GLU A 135 -6.50 15.16 -53.55
C GLU A 135 -6.28 15.11 -52.03
N PHE A 136 -5.52 16.05 -51.45
CA PHE A 136 -5.32 16.11 -50.00
C PHE A 136 -6.61 16.45 -49.24
N CYS A 137 -7.43 17.35 -49.79
CA CYS A 137 -8.73 17.69 -49.21
C CYS A 137 -9.69 16.48 -49.19
N GLN A 138 -9.69 15.68 -50.27
CA GLN A 138 -10.49 14.46 -50.35
C GLN A 138 -10.00 13.42 -49.34
N PHE A 139 -8.69 13.13 -49.30
CA PHE A 139 -8.10 12.20 -48.33
C PHE A 139 -8.38 12.63 -46.88
N PHE A 140 -8.27 13.93 -46.59
CA PHE A 140 -8.62 14.49 -45.29
C PHE A 140 -10.09 14.22 -44.93
N THR A 141 -11.00 14.40 -45.88
CA THR A 141 -12.44 14.19 -45.67
C THR A 141 -12.72 12.72 -45.32
N GLU A 142 -12.21 11.81 -46.13
CA GLU A 142 -12.32 10.37 -45.93
C GLU A 142 -11.70 9.94 -44.58
N LEU A 143 -10.54 10.48 -44.21
CA LEU A 143 -9.91 10.19 -42.93
C LEU A 143 -10.68 10.79 -41.74
N ALA A 144 -11.28 11.98 -41.90
CA ALA A 144 -12.10 12.60 -40.85
C ALA A 144 -13.34 11.76 -40.54
N GLU A 145 -13.95 11.14 -41.54
CA GLU A 145 -15.05 10.19 -41.32
C GLU A 145 -14.60 8.98 -40.50
N VAL A 146 -13.43 8.40 -40.83
CA VAL A 146 -12.84 7.31 -40.05
C VAL A 146 -12.55 7.74 -38.61
N CYS A 147 -11.94 8.91 -38.41
CA CYS A 147 -11.66 9.47 -37.09
C CYS A 147 -12.94 9.68 -36.28
N ARG A 148 -14.02 10.15 -36.91
CA ARG A 148 -15.32 10.31 -36.24
C ARG A 148 -15.86 8.98 -35.73
N ILE A 149 -15.79 7.93 -36.55
CA ILE A 149 -16.19 6.57 -36.15
C ILE A 149 -15.33 6.10 -34.96
N MET A 150 -14.02 6.36 -34.97
CA MET A 150 -13.13 6.01 -33.86
C MET A 150 -13.51 6.75 -32.58
N ILE A 151 -13.73 8.07 -32.64
CA ILE A 151 -14.11 8.89 -31.48
C ILE A 151 -15.41 8.36 -30.85
N VAL A 152 -16.43 8.07 -31.66
CA VAL A 152 -17.74 7.64 -31.16
C VAL A 152 -17.73 6.18 -30.68
N LEU A 153 -17.11 5.26 -31.44
CA LEU A 153 -17.19 3.82 -31.14
C LEU A 153 -16.10 3.35 -30.18
N PHE A 154 -14.91 3.95 -30.23
CA PHE A 154 -13.75 3.51 -29.47
C PHE A 154 -13.50 4.38 -28.24
N GLU A 155 -13.67 5.70 -28.37
CA GLU A 155 -13.48 6.63 -27.25
C GLU A 155 -14.78 7.00 -26.53
N GLU A 156 -15.94 6.49 -26.99
CA GLU A 156 -17.28 6.79 -26.43
C GLU A 156 -17.59 8.29 -26.27
N ASN A 157 -16.86 9.14 -26.99
CA ASN A 157 -16.95 10.58 -26.87
C ASN A 157 -17.97 11.12 -27.88
N ASN A 158 -19.15 11.49 -27.38
CA ASN A 158 -20.33 11.81 -28.17
C ASN A 158 -20.61 13.33 -28.25
N THR A 159 -19.57 14.16 -28.30
CA THR A 159 -19.77 15.60 -28.53
C THR A 159 -20.45 15.82 -29.88
N GLN A 160 -21.44 16.72 -29.92
CA GLN A 160 -22.19 17.04 -31.14
C GLN A 160 -21.35 17.74 -32.22
N GLU A 161 -20.12 18.15 -31.91
CA GLU A 161 -19.24 18.86 -32.84
C GLU A 161 -18.20 17.92 -33.46
N ASP A 162 -18.21 17.80 -34.80
CA ASP A 162 -17.23 17.04 -35.59
C ASP A 162 -15.80 17.64 -35.56
N THR A 163 -15.60 18.75 -34.83
CA THR A 163 -14.34 19.52 -34.75
C THR A 163 -13.15 18.64 -34.33
N MET A 164 -13.36 17.70 -33.40
CA MET A 164 -12.31 16.76 -32.98
C MET A 164 -11.89 15.79 -34.08
N ALA A 165 -12.83 15.28 -34.89
CA ALA A 165 -12.53 14.35 -35.96
C ALA A 165 -11.65 14.99 -37.04
N TYR A 166 -11.93 16.25 -37.36
CA TYR A 166 -11.10 17.06 -38.27
C TYR A 166 -9.69 17.29 -37.73
N GLU A 167 -9.55 17.68 -36.46
CA GLU A 167 -8.23 17.85 -35.83
C GLU A 167 -7.45 16.51 -35.77
N TYR A 168 -8.11 15.38 -35.51
CA TYR A 168 -7.47 14.05 -35.55
C TYR A 168 -6.96 13.74 -36.95
N ALA A 169 -7.82 13.84 -37.96
CA ALA A 169 -7.47 13.54 -39.34
C ALA A 169 -6.29 14.39 -39.81
N TYR A 170 -6.33 15.70 -39.58
CA TYR A 170 -5.25 16.59 -39.99
C TYR A 170 -3.92 16.25 -39.29
N LYS A 171 -3.94 16.02 -37.98
CA LYS A 171 -2.72 15.67 -37.22
C LYS A 171 -2.17 14.30 -37.64
N LEU A 172 -3.03 13.30 -37.83
CA LEU A 172 -2.61 11.98 -38.33
C LEU A 172 -1.99 12.07 -39.73
N MET A 173 -2.58 12.87 -40.62
CA MET A 173 -1.96 13.18 -41.91
C MET A 173 -0.59 13.81 -41.70
N ALA A 174 -0.48 14.87 -40.90
CA ALA A 174 0.77 15.60 -40.68
C ALA A 174 1.89 14.71 -40.11
N LEU A 175 1.55 13.71 -39.30
CA LEU A 175 2.51 12.78 -38.72
C LEU A 175 2.96 11.67 -39.67
N TYR A 176 2.09 11.23 -40.60
CA TYR A 176 2.32 9.97 -41.32
C TYR A 176 2.35 10.08 -42.84
N ILE A 177 1.78 11.14 -43.42
CA ILE A 177 1.78 11.42 -44.86
C ILE A 177 2.91 12.38 -45.22
N ASN A 178 3.72 12.00 -46.20
CA ASN A 178 4.78 12.86 -46.69
C ASN A 178 4.20 13.82 -47.73
N GLY A 179 4.27 15.13 -47.45
CA GLY A 179 3.46 16.19 -48.08
C GLY A 179 3.76 16.52 -49.55
N ARG A 180 4.21 15.56 -50.37
CA ARG A 180 4.42 15.78 -51.81
C ARG A 180 3.51 14.93 -52.71
N GLN A 181 3.10 13.73 -52.29
CA GLN A 181 2.20 12.87 -53.08
C GLN A 181 1.41 11.95 -52.16
N LEU A 182 0.10 11.85 -52.40
CA LEU A 182 -0.72 10.76 -51.89
C LEU A 182 -0.50 9.54 -52.78
N ASN A 183 -0.43 8.37 -52.15
CA ASN A 183 -0.44 7.09 -52.85
C ASN A 183 -1.51 6.18 -52.24
N ILE A 184 -1.84 5.10 -52.94
CA ILE A 184 -2.87 4.13 -52.50
C ILE A 184 -2.55 3.56 -51.11
N GLU A 185 -1.26 3.48 -50.74
CA GLU A 185 -0.79 2.97 -49.45
C GLU A 185 -0.88 3.99 -48.29
N SER A 186 -1.31 5.22 -48.56
CA SER A 186 -1.34 6.31 -47.59
C SER A 186 -2.34 6.02 -46.46
N PHE A 187 -3.52 5.48 -46.78
CA PHE A 187 -4.49 5.04 -45.78
C PHE A 187 -3.96 3.91 -44.91
N ASP A 188 -3.40 2.86 -45.53
CA ASP A 188 -2.84 1.71 -44.81
C ASP A 188 -1.71 2.15 -43.86
N THR A 189 -0.91 3.12 -44.29
CA THR A 189 0.16 3.70 -43.45
C THR A 189 -0.42 4.44 -42.25
N VAL A 190 -1.37 5.37 -42.46
CA VAL A 190 -2.02 6.11 -41.37
C VAL A 190 -2.69 5.14 -40.39
N ALA A 191 -3.45 4.18 -40.91
CA ALA A 191 -4.10 3.13 -40.13
C ALA A 191 -3.12 2.35 -39.25
N LYS A 192 -2.06 1.82 -39.85
CA LYS A 192 -1.04 1.00 -39.17
C LYS A 192 -0.32 1.79 -38.08
N GLU A 193 0.10 3.01 -38.37
CA GLU A 193 0.83 3.84 -37.39
C GLU A 193 -0.09 4.38 -36.29
N THR A 194 -1.36 4.67 -36.59
CA THR A 194 -2.38 5.01 -35.58
C THR A 194 -2.60 3.85 -34.61
N TYR A 195 -2.67 2.61 -35.11
CA TYR A 195 -2.79 1.44 -34.26
C TYR A 195 -1.59 1.27 -33.32
N LYS A 196 -0.36 1.46 -33.84
CA LYS A 196 0.85 1.45 -33.00
C LYS A 196 0.83 2.56 -31.96
N LEU A 197 0.35 3.75 -32.32
CA LEU A 197 0.22 4.88 -31.40
C LEU A 197 -0.73 4.52 -30.25
N ILE A 198 -1.89 3.91 -30.54
CA ILE A 198 -2.86 3.46 -29.54
C ILE A 198 -2.26 2.36 -28.66
N ALA A 199 -1.64 1.34 -29.26
CA ALA A 199 -1.09 0.21 -28.54
C ALA A 199 0.04 0.59 -27.57
N ASN A 200 0.80 1.63 -27.90
CA ASN A 200 1.93 2.13 -27.11
C ASN A 200 1.59 3.34 -26.24
N ASN A 201 0.31 3.74 -26.13
CA ASN A 201 -0.07 4.86 -25.29
C ASN A 201 -0.20 4.42 -23.82
N ASP A 202 0.75 4.87 -23.00
CA ASP A 202 0.70 4.67 -21.53
C ASP A 202 -0.33 5.59 -20.83
N GLY A 203 -1.04 6.44 -21.58
CA GLY A 203 -2.04 7.37 -21.07
C GLY A 203 -3.41 6.75 -20.83
N ASP A 204 -4.45 7.61 -20.81
CA ASP A 204 -5.85 7.17 -20.72
C ASP A 204 -6.19 6.15 -21.81
N LYS A 205 -6.49 4.91 -21.39
CA LYS A 205 -6.86 3.80 -22.26
C LYS A 205 -8.28 3.93 -22.79
N SER A 206 -9.13 4.72 -22.15
CA SER A 206 -10.50 4.99 -22.61
C SER A 206 -10.54 6.02 -23.75
N HIS A 207 -9.61 6.97 -23.79
CA HIS A 207 -9.53 7.98 -24.86
C HIS A 207 -8.09 8.18 -25.38
N PRO A 208 -7.45 7.12 -25.93
CA PRO A 208 -6.01 7.16 -26.22
C PRO A 208 -5.65 8.10 -27.37
N LEU A 209 -6.52 8.30 -28.36
CA LEU A 209 -6.27 9.26 -29.44
C LEU A 209 -6.55 10.68 -28.99
N HIS A 210 -7.60 10.91 -28.20
CA HIS A 210 -7.89 12.22 -27.63
C HIS A 210 -6.72 12.75 -26.84
N HIS A 211 -6.23 11.92 -25.91
CA HIS A 211 -5.10 12.26 -25.08
C HIS A 211 -3.81 12.43 -25.91
N ALA A 212 -3.58 11.60 -26.92
CA ALA A 212 -2.39 11.69 -27.76
C ALA A 212 -2.40 12.91 -28.68
N LEU A 213 -3.47 13.10 -29.45
CA LEU A 213 -3.53 14.05 -30.55
C LEU A 213 -4.02 15.44 -30.12
N LEU A 214 -4.90 15.57 -29.12
CA LEU A 214 -5.41 16.88 -28.70
C LEU A 214 -4.70 17.42 -27.46
N VAL A 215 -4.44 16.55 -26.47
CA VAL A 215 -3.83 16.99 -25.20
C VAL A 215 -2.31 17.04 -25.29
N LYS A 216 -1.67 15.99 -25.81
CA LYS A 216 -0.20 15.87 -25.84
C LYS A 216 0.44 16.50 -27.09
N LEU A 217 -0.22 16.43 -28.25
CA LEU A 217 0.33 16.94 -29.50
C LEU A 217 -0.08 18.39 -29.76
N ASN A 218 0.87 19.30 -29.53
CA ASN A 218 0.83 20.64 -30.07
C ASN A 218 1.61 20.68 -31.40
N LEU A 219 0.91 20.47 -32.52
CA LEU A 219 1.53 20.42 -33.84
C LEU A 219 2.07 21.81 -34.23
N PRO A 220 3.39 21.97 -34.49
CA PRO A 220 3.92 23.26 -34.95
C PRO A 220 3.50 23.52 -36.40
N SER A 221 3.45 24.79 -36.81
CA SER A 221 3.24 25.13 -38.23
C SER A 221 4.43 24.67 -39.07
N ALA A 222 4.18 24.03 -40.20
CA ALA A 222 5.20 23.39 -41.03
C ALA A 222 6.13 24.37 -41.77
N ASN A 223 5.89 25.68 -41.66
CA ASN A 223 6.79 26.72 -42.15
C ASN A 223 7.80 27.20 -41.09
N THR A 224 7.68 26.75 -39.84
CA THR A 224 8.61 27.16 -38.77
C THR A 224 9.83 26.25 -38.64
N PHE A 225 9.86 25.12 -39.36
CA PHE A 225 10.95 24.15 -39.36
C PHE A 225 11.09 23.48 -40.73
N GLU A 226 12.27 22.93 -41.03
CA GLU A 226 12.67 22.50 -42.37
C GLU A 226 12.49 20.98 -42.59
N ASP A 227 12.85 20.15 -41.60
CA ASP A 227 12.97 18.69 -41.78
C ASP A 227 11.72 17.92 -41.34
N LYS A 228 10.61 18.14 -42.05
CA LYS A 228 9.33 17.44 -41.81
C LYS A 228 9.49 15.92 -41.83
N ALA A 229 10.23 15.39 -42.79
CA ALA A 229 10.41 13.95 -42.95
C ALA A 229 11.17 13.32 -41.78
N GLY A 230 12.22 14.00 -41.28
CA GLY A 230 12.98 13.55 -40.10
C GLY A 230 12.11 13.53 -38.84
N TRP A 231 11.26 14.54 -38.63
CA TRP A 231 10.33 14.57 -37.51
C TRP A 231 9.29 13.45 -37.59
N GLN A 232 8.72 13.21 -38.77
CA GLN A 232 7.81 12.08 -38.99
C GLN A 232 8.50 10.74 -38.73
N ALA A 233 9.76 10.58 -39.14
CA ALA A 233 10.55 9.38 -38.85
C ALA A 233 10.79 9.19 -37.34
N LEU A 234 11.12 10.27 -36.62
CA LEU A 234 11.27 10.24 -35.18
C LEU A 234 9.96 9.82 -34.49
N VAL A 235 8.83 10.40 -34.88
CA VAL A 235 7.50 10.03 -34.37
C VAL A 235 7.17 8.56 -34.66
N LYS A 236 7.40 8.08 -35.89
CA LYS A 236 7.16 6.67 -36.24
C LYS A 236 8.00 5.71 -35.38
N SER A 237 9.22 6.10 -35.02
CA SER A 237 10.12 5.26 -34.22
C SER A 237 9.82 5.32 -32.70
N ALA A 238 9.44 6.48 -32.18
CA ALA A 238 9.33 6.74 -30.74
C ALA A 238 7.89 6.93 -30.25
N GLY A 239 6.93 6.97 -31.16
CA GLY A 239 5.51 7.17 -30.89
C GLY A 239 5.22 8.49 -30.19
N ILE A 240 4.29 8.43 -29.24
CA ILE A 240 3.78 9.58 -28.49
C ILE A 240 4.87 10.36 -27.73
N ASN A 241 5.98 9.70 -27.38
CA ASN A 241 7.08 10.34 -26.67
C ASN A 241 7.80 11.40 -27.52
N ALA A 242 7.68 11.33 -28.85
CA ALA A 242 8.25 12.32 -29.76
C ALA A 242 7.42 13.62 -29.86
N PHE A 243 6.13 13.60 -29.48
CA PHE A 243 5.21 14.73 -29.70
C PHE A 243 5.66 16.01 -29.00
N TYR A 244 6.17 15.88 -27.78
CA TYR A 244 6.71 17.00 -27.03
C TYR A 244 7.86 17.69 -27.78
N PHE A 245 8.76 16.91 -28.39
CA PHE A 245 9.90 17.42 -29.14
C PHE A 245 9.47 18.02 -30.48
N LEU A 246 8.49 17.39 -31.15
CA LEU A 246 7.91 17.94 -32.38
C LEU A 246 7.28 19.32 -32.13
N ALA A 247 6.59 19.53 -31.01
CA ALA A 247 6.06 20.84 -30.65
C ALA A 247 7.16 21.93 -30.52
N MET A 248 8.42 21.53 -30.36
CA MET A 248 9.59 22.39 -30.26
C MET A 248 10.47 22.35 -31.53
N ALA A 249 9.97 21.81 -32.65
CA ALA A 249 10.76 21.52 -33.85
C ALA A 249 11.63 22.71 -34.29
N GLU A 250 11.04 23.89 -34.48
CA GLU A 250 11.77 25.11 -34.86
C GLU A 250 12.98 25.39 -33.94
N LYS A 251 12.77 25.32 -32.62
CA LYS A 251 13.82 25.62 -31.63
C LYS A 251 14.92 24.57 -31.68
N ILE A 252 14.53 23.30 -31.82
CA ILE A 252 15.47 22.17 -31.87
C ILE A 252 16.32 22.22 -33.13
N GLU A 253 15.71 22.45 -34.30
CA GLU A 253 16.45 22.53 -35.57
C GLU A 253 17.41 23.73 -35.59
N LYS A 254 16.96 24.90 -35.15
CA LYS A 254 17.83 26.09 -34.98
C LYS A 254 18.99 25.81 -34.02
N LYS A 255 18.74 25.07 -32.93
CA LYS A 255 19.78 24.71 -31.98
C LYS A 255 20.77 23.70 -32.55
N ILE A 256 20.32 22.73 -33.34
CA ILE A 256 21.17 21.77 -34.06
C ILE A 256 22.09 22.50 -35.04
N ALA A 257 21.53 23.39 -35.87
CA ALA A 257 22.29 24.15 -36.87
C ALA A 257 23.36 25.06 -36.25
N THR A 258 23.10 25.60 -35.05
CA THR A 258 24.05 26.49 -34.36
C THR A 258 25.11 25.75 -33.53
N LYS A 259 24.78 24.59 -32.93
CA LYS A 259 25.73 23.82 -32.09
C LYS A 259 26.60 22.84 -32.86
N LEU A 260 26.11 22.28 -33.95
CA LEU A 260 26.87 21.38 -34.81
C LEU A 260 27.36 22.20 -36.01
N GLU A 261 28.48 22.91 -35.86
CA GLU A 261 29.05 23.77 -36.91
C GLU A 261 28.98 23.09 -38.29
N GLY A 262 28.32 23.77 -39.24
CA GLY A 262 28.15 23.28 -40.61
C GLY A 262 26.98 22.30 -40.85
N SER A 263 26.17 21.98 -39.83
CA SER A 263 24.97 21.16 -40.03
C SER A 263 23.79 22.01 -40.49
N ALA A 264 23.09 21.56 -41.52
CA ALA A 264 21.79 22.13 -41.89
C ALA A 264 20.76 21.91 -40.75
N PRO A 265 19.73 22.79 -40.62
CA PRO A 265 18.58 22.53 -39.78
C PRO A 265 17.99 21.15 -40.09
N ARG A 266 17.80 20.32 -39.06
CA ARG A 266 17.27 18.96 -39.22
C ARG A 266 16.62 18.45 -37.94
N ALA A 267 15.75 17.45 -38.08
CA ALA A 267 15.20 16.76 -36.94
C ALA A 267 16.28 15.94 -36.18
N PRO A 268 16.05 15.62 -34.90
CA PRO A 268 16.87 14.68 -34.17
C PRO A 268 16.83 13.28 -34.78
N LYS A 269 17.97 12.60 -34.81
CA LYS A 269 18.11 11.22 -35.34
C LYS A 269 17.41 10.18 -34.48
N ASN A 270 17.26 10.45 -33.19
CA ASN A 270 16.64 9.56 -32.21
C ASN A 270 16.23 10.33 -30.95
N MET A 271 15.54 9.65 -30.04
CA MET A 271 15.05 10.23 -28.78
C MET A 271 16.16 10.73 -27.85
N LYS A 272 17.36 10.13 -27.89
CA LYS A 272 18.49 10.57 -27.06
C LYS A 272 18.96 11.95 -27.52
N GLU A 273 19.14 12.15 -28.83
CA GLU A 273 19.49 13.46 -29.38
C GLU A 273 18.36 14.48 -29.15
N ALA A 274 17.10 14.08 -29.31
CA ALA A 274 15.95 14.97 -29.10
C ALA A 274 15.92 15.53 -27.67
N LYS A 275 16.11 14.68 -26.66
CA LYS A 275 16.16 15.08 -25.24
C LYS A 275 17.34 16.02 -24.95
N ALA A 276 18.54 15.67 -25.43
CA ALA A 276 19.73 16.48 -25.22
C ALA A 276 19.59 17.89 -25.85
N ILE A 277 19.08 17.99 -27.08
CA ILE A 277 18.87 19.29 -27.73
C ILE A 277 17.74 20.08 -27.06
N ALA A 278 16.64 19.43 -26.67
CA ALA A 278 15.55 20.11 -25.97
C ALA A 278 16.00 20.74 -24.64
N ALA A 279 16.84 20.03 -23.87
CA ALA A 279 17.46 20.59 -22.68
C ALA A 279 18.33 21.83 -23.00
N LEU A 280 19.12 21.78 -24.08
CA LEU A 280 19.90 22.91 -24.58
C LEU A 280 19.06 24.09 -25.11
N CYS A 281 17.82 23.84 -25.51
CA CYS A 281 16.85 24.88 -25.87
C CYS A 281 16.22 25.51 -24.63
N HIS A 282 16.09 24.76 -23.53
CA HIS A 282 15.40 25.21 -22.32
C HIS A 282 16.32 25.98 -21.36
N TYR A 283 17.58 25.55 -21.22
CA TYR A 283 18.54 26.17 -20.30
C TYR A 283 19.71 26.80 -21.05
N ARG A 284 20.02 28.07 -20.77
CA ARG A 284 21.18 28.76 -21.37
C ARG A 284 22.51 28.09 -21.05
N ARG A 285 22.64 27.55 -19.83
CA ARG A 285 23.85 26.89 -19.30
C ARG A 285 23.85 25.37 -19.45
N ALA A 286 22.92 24.77 -20.21
CA ALA A 286 22.83 23.31 -20.36
C ALA A 286 24.11 22.64 -20.91
N SER A 287 25.02 23.37 -21.56
CA SER A 287 26.29 22.80 -22.00
C SER A 287 27.34 22.61 -20.89
N GLU A 288 27.15 23.17 -19.70
CA GLU A 288 28.03 22.92 -18.56
C GLU A 288 27.85 21.51 -17.99
N ASP A 289 26.62 20.99 -18.02
CA ASP A 289 26.28 19.63 -17.60
C ASP A 289 25.05 19.10 -18.37
N PRO A 290 25.25 18.53 -19.57
CA PRO A 290 24.15 18.12 -20.45
C PRO A 290 23.26 17.03 -19.85
N ASP A 291 23.85 16.08 -19.12
CA ASP A 291 23.11 14.98 -18.49
C ASP A 291 22.20 15.51 -17.38
N PHE A 292 22.70 16.45 -16.55
CA PHE A 292 21.88 17.11 -15.54
C PHE A 292 20.82 18.03 -16.16
N ALA A 293 21.12 18.72 -17.26
CA ALA A 293 20.13 19.53 -17.97
C ALA A 293 18.98 18.67 -18.52
N GLU A 294 19.26 17.48 -19.06
CA GLU A 294 18.22 16.52 -19.45
C GLU A 294 17.37 16.09 -18.25
N LEU A 295 18.00 15.80 -17.11
CA LEU A 295 17.31 15.44 -15.88
C LEU A 295 16.38 16.57 -15.40
N CYS A 296 16.89 17.80 -15.31
CA CYS A 296 16.11 18.98 -14.93
C CYS A 296 14.94 19.23 -15.89
N HIS A 297 15.17 19.05 -17.19
CA HIS A 297 14.13 19.23 -18.20
C HIS A 297 12.98 18.23 -18.02
N ARG A 298 13.32 16.96 -17.72
CA ARG A 298 12.33 15.89 -17.46
C ARG A 298 11.41 16.23 -16.30
N TYR A 299 11.95 16.83 -15.24
CA TYR A 299 11.20 17.24 -14.05
C TYR A 299 10.76 18.71 -14.09
N LYS A 300 10.84 19.36 -15.26
CA LYS A 300 10.41 20.75 -15.48
C LYS A 300 11.01 21.75 -14.49
N VAL A 301 12.26 21.53 -14.07
CA VAL A 301 12.99 22.43 -13.18
C VAL A 301 13.18 23.77 -13.90
N THR A 302 12.96 24.88 -13.20
CA THR A 302 13.08 26.22 -13.80
C THR A 302 14.53 26.56 -14.14
N GLU A 303 14.75 27.46 -15.11
CA GLU A 303 16.11 27.93 -15.46
C GLU A 303 16.84 28.53 -14.25
N TYR A 304 16.13 29.26 -13.39
CA TYR A 304 16.68 29.83 -12.17
C TYR A 304 17.25 28.74 -11.24
N ARG A 305 16.45 27.71 -10.92
CA ARG A 305 16.91 26.60 -10.05
C ARG A 305 18.02 25.78 -10.70
N PHE A 306 17.92 25.51 -12.00
CA PHE A 306 18.96 24.82 -12.75
C PHE A 306 20.32 25.52 -12.62
N ASN A 307 20.36 26.84 -12.81
CA ASN A 307 21.59 27.62 -12.68
C ASN A 307 22.15 27.56 -11.25
N GLN A 308 21.30 27.63 -10.22
CA GLN A 308 21.73 27.49 -8.83
C GLN A 308 22.29 26.10 -8.52
N CYS A 309 21.70 25.05 -9.09
CA CYS A 309 22.22 23.70 -8.99
C CYS A 309 23.59 23.58 -9.68
N LEU A 310 23.78 24.17 -10.86
CA LEU A 310 25.09 24.19 -11.53
C LEU A 310 26.16 24.91 -10.70
N ASP A 311 25.83 26.07 -10.12
CA ASP A 311 26.75 26.81 -9.26
C ASP A 311 27.12 25.97 -8.01
N TYR A 312 26.14 25.23 -7.48
CA TYR A 312 26.38 24.31 -6.37
C TYR A 312 27.28 23.14 -6.79
N ILE A 313 27.03 22.54 -7.96
CA ILE A 313 27.85 21.46 -8.52
C ILE A 313 29.29 21.92 -8.73
N ALA A 314 29.48 23.08 -9.35
CA ALA A 314 30.79 23.68 -9.60
C ALA A 314 31.56 23.98 -8.31
N SER A 315 30.87 24.14 -7.17
CA SER A 315 31.49 24.32 -5.85
C SER A 315 31.98 23.01 -5.19
N GLY A 316 31.93 21.88 -5.92
CA GLY A 316 32.44 20.58 -5.48
C GLY A 316 31.38 19.60 -4.97
N PHE A 317 30.25 19.45 -5.68
CA PHE A 317 29.24 18.44 -5.35
C PHE A 317 29.70 17.01 -5.68
N PRO A 318 29.37 16.00 -4.84
CA PRO A 318 28.90 16.13 -3.46
C PRO A 318 30.03 16.60 -2.54
N LYS A 319 29.71 17.39 -1.51
CA LYS A 319 30.72 18.03 -0.65
C LYS A 319 31.22 17.16 0.49
N LYS A 320 30.56 16.04 0.76
CA LYS A 320 31.00 15.06 1.77
C LYS A 320 31.64 13.85 1.10
N GLU A 321 32.69 13.34 1.73
CA GLU A 321 33.37 12.10 1.29
C GLU A 321 32.79 10.86 1.97
N THR A 322 32.20 11.03 3.15
CA THR A 322 31.62 9.95 3.96
C THR A 322 30.19 10.27 4.34
N ASP A 323 29.39 9.22 4.46
CA ASP A 323 28.01 9.30 4.90
C ASP A 323 27.76 8.19 5.93
N ILE A 324 27.44 8.57 7.17
CA ILE A 324 27.27 7.65 8.29
C ILE A 324 25.82 7.24 8.51
N ILE A 325 24.87 7.82 7.76
CA ILE A 325 23.50 7.29 7.73
C ILE A 325 23.56 5.89 7.13
N PRO A 326 23.00 4.84 7.76
CA PRO A 326 23.06 3.49 7.22
C PRO A 326 22.49 3.43 5.79
N ASP A 327 23.07 2.61 4.92
CA ASP A 327 22.58 2.38 3.55
C ASP A 327 21.66 1.16 3.55
N ILE A 328 20.36 1.41 3.78
CA ILE A 328 19.33 0.37 3.84
C ILE A 328 18.49 0.41 2.57
N GLN A 329 18.27 -0.77 1.98
CA GLN A 329 17.28 -0.96 0.92
C GLN A 329 16.22 -1.93 1.40
N VAL A 330 14.95 -1.53 1.26
CA VAL A 330 13.79 -2.35 1.57
C VAL A 330 12.90 -2.51 0.36
N ILE A 331 12.49 -3.76 0.12
CA ILE A 331 11.47 -4.12 -0.86
C ILE A 331 10.12 -4.12 -0.14
N GLY A 332 9.14 -3.42 -0.69
CA GLY A 332 7.80 -3.39 -0.14
C GLY A 332 7.08 -4.73 -0.32
N GLU A 333 6.34 -5.13 0.71
CA GLU A 333 5.56 -6.37 0.76
C GLU A 333 4.09 -6.07 1.06
N GLY A 334 3.19 -6.98 0.70
CA GLY A 334 1.75 -6.85 0.96
C GLY A 334 1.18 -5.53 0.39
N PRO A 335 0.63 -4.63 1.22
CA PRO A 335 0.13 -3.32 0.76
C PRO A 335 1.18 -2.47 0.01
N ALA A 336 2.47 -2.70 0.25
CA ALA A 336 3.57 -1.98 -0.37
C ALA A 336 4.21 -2.72 -1.56
N GLU A 337 3.59 -3.79 -2.09
CA GLU A 337 4.17 -4.57 -3.19
C GLU A 337 4.50 -3.68 -4.41
N GLY A 338 5.74 -3.81 -4.91
CA GLY A 338 6.22 -3.02 -6.05
C GLY A 338 6.76 -1.64 -5.69
N LEU A 339 6.78 -1.28 -4.42
CA LEU A 339 7.48 -0.14 -3.86
C LEU A 339 8.84 -0.55 -3.30
N TYR A 340 9.77 0.40 -3.25
CA TYR A 340 11.09 0.23 -2.66
C TYR A 340 11.49 1.49 -1.92
N TRP A 341 12.12 1.32 -0.76
CA TRP A 341 12.66 2.41 0.04
C TRP A 341 14.17 2.25 0.09
N LEU A 342 14.91 3.26 -0.36
CA LEU A 342 16.38 3.20 -0.39
C LEU A 342 17.01 4.56 -0.09
N LYS A 343 18.25 4.51 0.41
CA LYS A 343 19.09 5.69 0.53
C LYS A 343 19.48 6.17 -0.88
N LEU A 344 19.32 7.46 -1.15
CA LEU A 344 19.72 8.03 -2.42
C LEU A 344 21.26 8.04 -2.51
N PRO A 345 21.87 7.54 -3.61
CA PRO A 345 23.32 7.55 -3.73
C PRO A 345 23.89 8.97 -3.65
N LEU A 346 25.05 9.11 -3.02
CA LEU A 346 25.64 10.41 -2.70
C LEU A 346 25.91 11.30 -3.93
N ALA A 347 26.35 10.69 -5.04
CA ALA A 347 26.64 11.41 -6.28
C ALA A 347 25.41 11.61 -7.18
N ASP A 348 24.24 11.11 -6.78
CA ASP A 348 23.03 11.22 -7.59
C ASP A 348 22.51 12.68 -7.57
N LYS A 349 22.62 13.36 -8.71
CA LYS A 349 22.23 14.78 -8.84
C LYS A 349 20.74 15.01 -8.65
N ARG A 350 19.89 13.97 -8.63
CA ARG A 350 18.49 14.10 -8.23
C ARG A 350 18.35 14.67 -6.83
N ALA A 351 19.33 14.45 -5.94
CA ALA A 351 19.38 15.04 -4.61
C ALA A 351 19.15 16.57 -4.64
N LEU A 352 19.67 17.26 -5.66
CA LEU A 352 19.60 18.72 -5.78
C LEU A 352 18.19 19.23 -6.14
N ILE A 353 17.33 18.36 -6.67
CA ILE A 353 16.03 18.71 -7.25
C ILE A 353 14.89 17.80 -6.77
N LEU A 354 15.07 17.07 -5.66
CA LEU A 354 14.05 16.13 -5.17
C LEU A 354 12.70 16.80 -4.93
N GLY A 355 12.69 18.05 -4.48
CA GLY A 355 11.46 18.83 -4.35
C GLY A 355 10.72 19.05 -5.67
N ASP A 356 11.43 19.23 -6.78
CA ASP A 356 10.80 19.30 -8.11
C ASP A 356 10.32 17.92 -8.60
N ILE A 357 10.91 16.83 -8.07
CA ILE A 357 10.51 15.45 -8.39
C ILE A 357 9.26 15.02 -7.60
N THR A 358 9.12 15.45 -6.35
CA THR A 358 8.04 15.06 -5.43
C THR A 358 7.04 16.19 -5.12
N ASP A 359 7.07 17.26 -5.92
CA ASP A 359 6.24 18.46 -5.77
C ASP A 359 6.29 19.08 -4.36
N CYS A 360 7.49 19.25 -3.79
CA CYS A 360 7.74 19.88 -2.49
C CYS A 360 8.85 20.95 -2.55
N CYS A 361 9.16 21.57 -1.40
CA CYS A 361 10.09 22.70 -1.31
C CYS A 361 11.57 22.30 -1.15
N GLN A 362 11.88 21.01 -1.07
CA GLN A 362 13.22 20.46 -0.77
C GLN A 362 14.08 20.31 -2.04
N SER A 363 14.43 21.45 -2.66
CA SER A 363 15.35 21.55 -3.80
C SER A 363 16.34 22.70 -3.58
N ILE A 364 17.51 22.67 -4.22
CA ILE A 364 18.39 23.84 -4.30
C ILE A 364 17.62 25.00 -4.95
N GLY A 365 17.62 26.15 -4.28
CA GLY A 365 16.82 27.32 -4.69
C GLY A 365 15.37 27.32 -4.23
N GLY A 366 14.93 26.28 -3.51
CA GLY A 366 13.63 26.23 -2.83
C GLY A 366 13.66 26.84 -1.43
N HIS A 367 12.49 26.92 -0.79
CA HIS A 367 12.36 27.42 0.59
C HIS A 367 13.10 26.52 1.60
N SER A 368 13.12 25.21 1.34
CA SER A 368 13.80 24.22 2.17
C SER A 368 15.12 23.77 1.55
N ALA A 369 15.84 24.67 0.87
CA ALA A 369 17.12 24.31 0.24
C ALA A 369 18.20 23.88 1.25
N GLN A 370 18.05 24.22 2.54
CA GLN A 370 19.05 23.90 3.55
C GLN A 370 19.10 22.39 3.86
N CYS A 371 17.96 21.69 3.94
CA CYS A 371 17.99 20.23 4.13
C CYS A 371 18.71 19.50 2.98
N VAL A 372 18.53 19.96 1.74
CA VAL A 372 19.24 19.42 0.59
C VAL A 372 20.74 19.66 0.71
N LYS A 373 21.16 20.86 1.10
CA LYS A 373 22.58 21.18 1.32
C LYS A 373 23.16 20.29 2.42
N ASP A 374 22.49 20.22 3.56
CA ASP A 374 22.92 19.45 4.72
C ASP A 374 23.06 17.96 4.36
N ALA A 375 22.08 17.39 3.66
CA ALA A 375 22.09 16.01 3.20
C ALA A 375 23.30 15.66 2.31
N VAL A 376 23.83 16.62 1.54
CA VAL A 376 24.93 16.38 0.60
C VAL A 376 26.27 16.95 1.09
N THR A 377 26.29 17.60 2.27
CA THR A 377 27.50 18.16 2.89
C THR A 377 27.86 17.56 4.25
N LEU A 378 26.88 17.07 5.01
CA LEU A 378 27.09 16.58 6.38
C LEU A 378 27.04 15.05 6.41
N ALA A 379 27.96 14.44 7.14
CA ALA A 379 28.06 12.99 7.22
C ALA A 379 26.86 12.35 7.93
N GLU A 380 26.29 13.03 8.92
CA GLU A 380 25.12 12.64 9.72
C GLU A 380 23.77 12.85 9.03
N ASN A 381 23.75 13.30 7.78
CA ASN A 381 22.51 13.67 7.10
C ASN A 381 22.47 13.01 5.73
N SER A 382 21.31 12.60 5.24
CA SER A 382 21.14 11.96 3.94
C SER A 382 19.73 12.15 3.41
N LEU A 383 19.47 11.62 2.21
CA LEU A 383 18.14 11.51 1.62
C LEU A 383 17.79 10.05 1.43
N TYR A 384 16.54 9.70 1.75
CA TYR A 384 15.91 8.45 1.37
C TYR A 384 14.81 8.73 0.35
N VAL A 385 14.59 7.79 -0.57
CA VAL A 385 13.58 7.89 -1.61
C VAL A 385 12.67 6.67 -1.63
N LEU A 386 11.37 6.92 -1.81
CA LEU A 386 10.37 5.92 -2.16
C LEU A 386 10.29 5.84 -3.69
N ILE A 387 10.59 4.68 -4.24
CA ILE A 387 10.49 4.43 -5.67
C ILE A 387 9.44 3.37 -5.99
N LYS A 388 8.73 3.58 -7.09
CA LYS A 388 7.66 2.70 -7.60
C LYS A 388 8.08 2.06 -8.91
N LYS A 389 7.88 0.74 -9.01
CA LYS A 389 8.18 -0.03 -10.23
C LYS A 389 7.27 0.40 -11.39
N ARG A 390 7.86 0.68 -12.55
CA ARG A 390 7.14 1.00 -13.79
C ARG A 390 6.92 -0.22 -14.68
N ARG A 391 7.84 -1.18 -14.66
CA ARG A 391 7.85 -2.33 -15.58
C ARG A 391 7.96 -3.65 -14.85
N LYS A 392 7.21 -4.66 -15.29
CA LYS A 392 7.38 -6.04 -14.83
C LYS A 392 8.79 -6.53 -15.19
N GLY A 393 9.43 -7.25 -14.27
CA GLY A 393 10.81 -7.74 -14.47
C GLY A 393 11.92 -6.71 -14.21
N ALA A 394 11.62 -5.51 -13.71
CA ALA A 394 12.65 -4.61 -13.21
C ALA A 394 13.27 -5.13 -11.90
N HIS A 395 14.61 -5.13 -11.82
CA HIS A 395 15.36 -5.64 -10.66
C HIS A 395 16.46 -4.67 -10.17
N ASN A 396 17.13 -3.95 -11.07
CA ASN A 396 18.24 -3.07 -10.69
C ASN A 396 17.74 -1.67 -10.30
N LEU A 397 17.62 -1.40 -9.00
CA LEU A 397 17.16 -0.11 -8.45
C LEU A 397 18.13 1.03 -8.77
N ILE A 398 19.44 0.74 -8.69
CA ILE A 398 20.54 1.68 -8.94
C ILE A 398 21.34 1.21 -10.17
N VAL A 399 21.62 2.12 -11.10
CA VAL A 399 22.47 1.92 -12.27
C VAL A 399 23.46 3.07 -12.35
N LYS A 400 24.76 2.77 -12.37
CA LYS A 400 25.85 3.77 -12.39
C LYS A 400 25.80 4.78 -11.24
N GLY A 401 25.44 4.34 -10.04
CA GLY A 401 25.36 5.21 -8.87
C GLY A 401 24.16 6.16 -8.87
N GLU A 402 23.14 5.88 -9.69
CA GLU A 402 21.93 6.69 -9.82
C GLU A 402 20.69 5.79 -9.79
N VAL A 403 19.53 6.32 -9.36
CA VAL A 403 18.24 5.62 -9.48
C VAL A 403 17.95 5.29 -10.95
N ASN A 404 17.49 4.06 -11.21
CA ASN A 404 17.16 3.59 -12.56
C ASN A 404 15.78 4.11 -13.02
N ASP A 405 15.74 5.33 -13.55
CA ASP A 405 14.51 5.98 -14.02
C ASP A 405 13.81 5.27 -15.20
N ASN A 406 14.50 4.36 -15.91
CA ASN A 406 13.88 3.61 -16.99
C ASN A 406 12.85 2.62 -16.47
N ASP A 407 13.10 2.10 -15.27
CA ASP A 407 12.32 1.02 -14.68
C ASP A 407 11.58 1.44 -13.40
N PHE A 408 11.99 2.53 -12.78
CA PHE A 408 11.44 3.03 -11.53
C PHE A 408 11.08 4.52 -11.63
N LYS A 409 10.18 4.96 -10.74
CA LYS A 409 9.79 6.35 -10.55
C LYS A 409 10.00 6.71 -9.09
N ILE A 410 10.73 7.78 -8.79
CA ILE A 410 10.69 8.38 -7.45
C ILE A 410 9.30 8.99 -7.24
N ILE A 411 8.61 8.54 -6.20
CA ILE A 411 7.26 9.00 -5.84
C ILE A 411 7.20 9.62 -4.45
N GLY A 412 8.26 9.50 -3.66
CA GLY A 412 8.37 10.13 -2.36
C GLY A 412 9.81 10.25 -1.92
N GLN A 413 10.06 11.09 -0.93
CA GLN A 413 11.39 11.30 -0.38
C GLN A 413 11.34 11.76 1.07
N SER A 414 12.46 11.64 1.76
CA SER A 414 12.63 12.13 3.13
C SER A 414 14.07 12.57 3.37
N TYR A 415 14.21 13.75 3.97
CA TYR A 415 15.46 14.20 4.58
C TYR A 415 15.66 13.43 5.89
N VAL A 416 16.84 12.84 6.07
CA VAL A 416 17.14 11.97 7.21
C VAL A 416 18.38 12.44 7.92
N TRP A 417 18.36 12.39 9.24
CA TRP A 417 19.47 12.86 10.06
C TRP A 417 19.69 11.99 11.31
N LYS A 418 20.94 11.95 11.77
CA LYS A 418 21.32 11.31 13.03
C LYS A 418 21.10 12.31 14.18
N SER A 419 20.43 11.87 15.22
CA SER A 419 20.11 12.70 16.38
C SER A 419 21.30 12.84 17.33
N VAL A 420 21.20 13.78 18.28
CA VAL A 420 22.18 13.91 19.38
C VAL A 420 22.31 12.61 20.18
N SER A 421 21.21 11.87 20.32
CA SER A 421 21.11 10.56 20.97
C SER A 421 21.71 9.41 20.16
N GLY A 422 22.09 9.66 18.89
CA GLY A 422 22.56 8.64 17.96
C GLY A 422 21.46 7.87 17.23
N ASN A 423 20.20 8.31 17.32
CA ASN A 423 19.07 7.70 16.61
C ASN A 423 18.90 8.27 15.20
N VAL A 424 18.00 7.70 14.42
CA VAL A 424 17.68 8.18 13.07
C VAL A 424 16.29 8.80 13.07
N CYS A 425 16.19 10.02 12.56
CA CYS A 425 14.91 10.68 12.33
C CYS A 425 14.73 10.97 10.84
N LEU A 426 13.55 10.66 10.32
CA LEU A 426 13.04 11.12 9.04
C LEU A 426 12.33 12.46 9.29
N ASP A 427 12.77 13.55 8.67
CA ASP A 427 12.25 14.91 8.91
C ASP A 427 10.75 15.02 8.58
N SER A 428 10.38 14.59 7.39
CA SER A 428 9.00 14.40 6.92
C SER A 428 8.97 13.37 5.78
N ILE A 429 7.79 12.88 5.41
CA ILE A 429 7.58 12.13 4.17
C ILE A 429 6.92 13.04 3.13
N GLU A 430 7.64 13.32 2.05
CA GLU A 430 7.17 14.15 0.93
C GLU A 430 6.82 13.27 -0.28
N CYS A 431 5.56 12.82 -0.35
CA CYS A 431 5.05 11.99 -1.44
C CYS A 431 4.25 12.79 -2.48
N LEU A 432 4.26 12.30 -3.72
CA LEU A 432 3.31 12.70 -4.75
C LEU A 432 1.91 12.22 -4.37
N SER A 433 0.93 13.11 -4.46
CA SER A 433 -0.46 12.80 -4.11
C SER A 433 -0.99 11.60 -4.90
N TYR A 434 -1.70 10.70 -4.22
CA TYR A 434 -2.34 9.50 -4.78
C TYR A 434 -1.38 8.42 -5.34
N GLU A 435 -0.06 8.56 -5.20
CA GLU A 435 0.88 7.54 -5.70
C GLU A 435 1.08 6.36 -4.74
N VAL A 436 0.81 6.55 -3.45
CA VAL A 436 0.96 5.59 -2.35
C VAL A 436 -0.18 5.77 -1.34
N SER A 437 -0.70 4.67 -0.77
CA SER A 437 -1.68 4.73 0.33
C SER A 437 -0.99 4.79 1.68
N ASP A 438 -1.69 5.26 2.71
CA ASP A 438 -1.15 5.35 4.07
C ASP A 438 -0.76 3.96 4.62
N GLU A 439 -1.50 2.91 4.29
CA GLU A 439 -1.19 1.53 4.68
C GLU A 439 0.09 1.01 4.03
N ALA A 440 0.26 1.30 2.73
CA ALA A 440 1.48 0.94 1.99
C ALA A 440 2.70 1.70 2.55
N LEU A 441 2.53 2.99 2.84
CA LEU A 441 3.58 3.82 3.43
C LEU A 441 3.94 3.32 4.84
N LYS A 442 2.94 3.04 5.68
CA LYS A 442 3.14 2.48 7.02
C LYS A 442 3.89 1.15 6.96
N SER A 443 3.49 0.26 6.06
CA SER A 443 4.12 -1.05 5.87
C SER A 443 5.59 -0.94 5.49
N ILE A 444 5.93 -0.15 4.46
CA ILE A 444 7.32 -0.06 4.00
C ILE A 444 8.23 0.65 5.02
N LEU A 445 7.72 1.68 5.72
CA LEU A 445 8.49 2.38 6.77
C LEU A 445 8.70 1.52 8.01
N THR A 446 7.74 0.65 8.35
CA THR A 446 7.90 -0.34 9.42
C THR A 446 9.01 -1.35 9.07
N ASN A 447 8.98 -1.88 7.85
CA ASN A 447 10.01 -2.81 7.37
C ASN A 447 11.40 -2.15 7.33
N PHE A 448 11.49 -0.91 6.85
CA PHE A 448 12.71 -0.11 6.88
C PHE A 448 13.25 0.06 8.30
N SER A 449 12.38 0.47 9.23
CA SER A 449 12.82 0.82 10.58
C SER A 449 13.26 -0.42 11.37
N ASN A 450 12.56 -1.55 11.22
CA ASN A 450 12.96 -2.81 11.83
C ASN A 450 14.29 -3.32 11.26
N THR A 451 14.48 -3.24 9.94
CA THR A 451 15.73 -3.62 9.28
C THR A 451 16.89 -2.73 9.74
N LEU A 452 16.65 -1.42 9.85
CA LEU A 452 17.64 -0.44 10.32
C LEU A 452 18.12 -0.78 11.73
N LEU A 453 17.19 -1.00 12.67
CA LEU A 453 17.50 -1.35 14.06
C LEU A 453 18.23 -2.70 14.18
N GLN A 454 17.83 -3.70 13.40
CA GLN A 454 18.48 -5.01 13.40
C GLN A 454 19.95 -4.93 12.95
N LEU A 455 20.24 -4.11 11.93
CA LEU A 455 21.59 -3.99 11.36
C LEU A 455 22.47 -2.98 12.10
N ASN A 456 21.89 -2.09 12.91
CA ASN A 456 22.59 -0.98 13.56
C ASN A 456 22.17 -0.92 15.04
N PRO A 457 22.70 -1.81 15.89
CA PRO A 457 22.27 -1.92 17.29
C PRO A 457 22.62 -0.69 18.15
N ASP A 458 23.43 0.25 17.65
CA ASP A 458 23.66 1.56 18.26
C ASP A 458 22.45 2.50 18.13
N ILE A 459 21.63 2.31 17.09
CA ILE A 459 20.39 3.05 16.88
C ILE A 459 19.30 2.41 17.75
N LYS A 460 18.68 3.19 18.62
CA LYS A 460 17.62 2.71 19.52
C LYS A 460 16.23 3.06 19.03
N TYR A 461 16.09 4.18 18.33
CA TYR A 461 14.82 4.68 17.80
C TYR A 461 14.92 5.05 16.33
N VAL A 462 13.79 4.87 15.65
CA VAL A 462 13.55 5.43 14.32
C VAL A 462 12.29 6.27 14.40
N THR A 463 12.45 7.58 14.25
CA THR A 463 11.35 8.54 14.35
C THR A 463 11.04 9.19 12.99
N LEU A 464 9.85 9.78 12.88
CA LEU A 464 9.40 10.50 11.70
C LEU A 464 8.69 11.78 12.12
N GLY A 465 9.11 12.95 11.63
CA GLY A 465 8.39 14.18 11.88
C GLY A 465 6.96 14.16 11.31
N CYS A 466 6.03 14.76 12.05
CA CYS A 466 4.62 14.84 11.68
C CYS A 466 4.33 15.97 10.68
N GLY A 467 5.39 16.67 10.24
CA GLY A 467 5.38 17.81 9.34
C GLY A 467 5.17 17.50 7.86
N GLY A 468 5.26 18.57 7.06
CA GLY A 468 5.22 18.49 5.60
C GLY A 468 3.96 17.81 5.06
N LYS A 469 4.15 16.80 4.21
CA LYS A 469 3.09 15.95 3.65
C LYS A 469 2.90 14.61 4.40
N THR A 470 3.49 14.45 5.58
CA THR A 470 3.35 13.22 6.35
C THR A 470 1.89 12.98 6.74
N PRO A 471 1.31 11.79 6.46
CA PRO A 471 -0.05 11.50 6.85
C PRO A 471 -0.26 11.59 8.36
N VAL A 472 -1.41 12.14 8.76
CA VAL A 472 -1.78 12.30 10.17
C VAL A 472 -2.10 10.93 10.77
N ASN A 473 -1.63 10.70 12.00
CA ASN A 473 -1.81 9.46 12.76
C ASN A 473 -1.26 8.22 12.04
N LEU A 474 -0.21 8.38 11.23
CA LEU A 474 0.42 7.26 10.55
C LEU A 474 0.98 6.24 11.56
N PHE A 475 1.56 6.73 12.66
CA PHE A 475 2.06 5.96 13.79
C PHE A 475 1.72 6.66 15.12
N ASP A 476 2.08 6.02 16.23
CA ASP A 476 1.97 6.64 17.55
C ASP A 476 3.00 7.76 17.71
N ASN A 477 2.64 8.82 18.45
CA ASN A 477 3.56 9.90 18.77
C ASN A 477 4.77 9.34 19.53
N ALA A 478 5.95 9.81 19.14
CA ALA A 478 7.15 9.58 19.91
C ALA A 478 6.99 10.25 21.27
N PHE A 479 7.35 9.51 22.33
CA PHE A 479 7.39 10.08 23.67
C PHE A 479 8.36 11.26 23.73
N LEU A 480 9.49 11.12 23.05
CA LEU A 480 10.52 12.14 22.89
C LEU A 480 10.74 12.41 21.41
N ALA A 481 10.67 13.67 21.00
CA ALA A 481 11.15 14.06 19.69
C ALA A 481 12.68 14.08 19.69
N GLU A 482 13.30 13.43 18.70
CA GLU A 482 14.73 13.50 18.51
C GLU A 482 15.15 14.94 18.12
N LYS A 483 16.35 15.33 18.53
CA LYS A 483 16.99 16.59 18.12
C LYS A 483 18.11 16.31 17.14
N ILE A 484 18.18 17.11 16.08
CA ILE A 484 19.24 16.97 15.08
C ILE A 484 20.62 17.20 15.72
N LYS A 485 21.62 16.38 15.38
CA LYS A 485 22.99 16.58 15.86
C LYS A 485 23.72 17.68 15.10
N LEU A 486 23.59 17.69 13.77
CA LEU A 486 24.22 18.66 12.87
C LEU A 486 23.29 18.95 11.69
N GLY A 487 23.18 20.22 11.31
CA GLY A 487 22.33 20.67 10.21
C GLY A 487 21.17 21.52 10.71
N TYR A 488 20.15 21.69 9.88
CA TYR A 488 18.97 22.48 10.17
C TYR A 488 17.76 21.59 10.50
N GLN A 489 17.19 21.78 11.70
CA GLN A 489 15.93 21.15 12.11
C GLN A 489 14.76 22.08 11.79
N TYR A 490 13.86 21.64 10.91
CA TYR A 490 12.65 22.40 10.60
C TYR A 490 11.61 22.22 11.71
N GLY A 491 10.81 23.27 11.97
CA GLY A 491 9.91 23.29 13.13
C GLY A 491 8.80 22.24 13.09
N ASP A 492 8.51 21.70 11.92
CA ASP A 492 7.52 20.65 11.69
C ASP A 492 8.05 19.24 12.04
N SER A 493 9.36 19.09 12.23
CA SER A 493 9.99 17.90 12.82
C SER A 493 10.08 17.94 14.35
N ASN A 494 9.59 19.00 14.99
CA ASN A 494 9.58 19.09 16.47
C ASN A 494 8.55 18.16 17.11
N THR A 495 7.53 17.77 16.35
CA THR A 495 6.59 16.72 16.72
C THR A 495 6.88 15.51 15.86
N GLN A 496 7.08 14.35 16.47
CA GLN A 496 7.51 13.15 15.78
C GLN A 496 6.63 11.96 16.14
N TYR A 497 6.51 11.04 15.20
CA TYR A 497 6.05 9.69 15.35
C TYR A 497 7.21 8.75 15.71
N CYS A 498 6.91 7.71 16.49
CA CYS A 498 7.81 6.57 16.70
C CYS A 498 7.44 5.45 15.73
N ILE A 499 8.27 5.20 14.72
CA ILE A 499 8.03 4.12 13.75
C ILE A 499 8.42 2.78 14.38
N ALA A 500 9.63 2.73 14.91
CA ALA A 500 10.15 1.57 15.59
C ALA A 500 11.11 1.98 16.70
N LYS A 501 11.17 1.14 17.72
CA LYS A 501 12.18 1.18 18.78
C LYS A 501 12.82 -0.18 18.87
N THR A 502 14.09 -0.23 19.26
CA THR A 502 14.76 -1.49 19.55
C THR A 502 13.87 -2.25 20.52
N PRO A 503 13.46 -3.49 20.19
CA PRO A 503 12.68 -4.26 21.12
C PRO A 503 13.49 -4.35 22.42
N TYR A 504 12.81 -4.49 23.56
CA TYR A 504 13.48 -4.69 24.83
C TYR A 504 14.18 -6.06 24.87
N ASP A 505 15.02 -6.42 23.89
CA ASP A 505 15.62 -7.74 23.76
C ASP A 505 16.74 -7.95 24.78
N ASN A 506 17.15 -6.89 25.49
CA ASN A 506 17.90 -7.04 26.74
C ASN A 506 17.01 -7.54 27.89
N PHE A 507 15.70 -7.31 27.85
CA PHE A 507 14.75 -7.78 28.84
C PHE A 507 14.04 -9.03 28.32
N ASN A 508 14.32 -10.18 28.94
CA ASN A 508 13.45 -11.32 28.80
C ASN A 508 12.02 -10.97 29.30
N GLN A 509 11.05 -11.82 28.99
CA GLN A 509 9.65 -11.55 29.31
C GLN A 509 9.44 -11.23 30.82
N ASP A 510 10.13 -11.95 31.71
CA ASP A 510 10.03 -11.76 33.16
C ASP A 510 10.60 -10.41 33.60
N GLU A 511 11.73 -10.01 33.02
CA GLU A 511 12.37 -8.73 33.30
C GLU A 511 11.49 -7.56 32.83
N ARG A 512 10.75 -7.71 31.72
CA ARG A 512 9.79 -6.69 31.26
C ARG A 512 8.65 -6.51 32.25
N ILE A 513 8.07 -7.62 32.72
CA ILE A 513 7.00 -7.55 33.72
C ILE A 513 7.52 -6.96 35.03
N MET A 514 8.75 -7.29 35.42
CA MET A 514 9.34 -6.71 36.62
C MET A 514 9.52 -5.20 36.48
N VAL A 515 10.01 -4.71 35.34
CA VAL A 515 10.11 -3.26 35.07
C VAL A 515 8.73 -2.61 35.06
N GLU A 516 7.75 -3.18 34.36
CA GLU A 516 6.38 -2.65 34.34
C GLU A 516 5.76 -2.60 35.74
N TYR A 517 6.00 -3.61 36.57
CA TYR A 517 5.56 -3.67 37.96
C TYR A 517 6.25 -2.64 38.84
N LEU A 518 7.58 -2.55 38.77
CA LEU A 518 8.35 -1.54 39.49
C LEU A 518 7.90 -0.13 39.11
N LEU A 519 7.48 0.05 37.87
CA LEU A 519 7.01 1.32 37.34
C LEU A 519 5.52 1.60 37.60
N GLU A 520 4.68 0.61 37.93
CA GLU A 520 3.23 0.75 38.13
C GLU A 520 2.84 1.89 39.10
N PRO A 521 3.53 2.09 40.24
CA PRO A 521 3.22 3.17 41.17
C PRO A 521 3.49 4.58 40.62
N TYR A 522 4.26 4.70 39.53
CA TYR A 522 4.71 5.98 39.01
C TYR A 522 3.72 6.57 38.00
N PRO A 523 3.60 7.91 37.95
CA PRO A 523 2.87 8.61 36.91
C PRO A 523 3.26 8.16 35.50
N LYS A 524 2.32 8.19 34.56
CA LYS A 524 2.52 7.69 33.19
C LYS A 524 3.74 8.32 32.49
N ASN A 525 3.95 9.63 32.65
CA ASN A 525 5.12 10.34 32.11
C ASN A 525 6.44 9.76 32.60
N ILE A 526 6.55 9.41 33.88
CA ILE A 526 7.75 8.79 34.44
C ILE A 526 7.92 7.37 33.88
N ARG A 527 6.84 6.59 33.80
CA ARG A 527 6.90 5.24 33.21
C ARG A 527 7.37 5.28 31.77
N ASP A 528 6.82 6.19 30.97
CA ASP A 528 7.19 6.38 29.57
C ASP A 528 8.64 6.86 29.43
N LEU A 529 9.11 7.72 30.33
CA LEU A 529 10.51 8.17 30.42
C LEU A 529 11.47 7.01 30.72
N VAL A 530 11.18 6.21 31.75
CA VAL A 530 12.01 5.05 32.10
C VAL A 530 12.01 4.03 30.97
N ASN A 531 10.84 3.77 30.39
CA ASN A 531 10.70 2.92 29.21
C ASN A 531 11.54 3.43 28.04
N HIS A 532 11.55 4.74 27.80
CA HIS A 532 12.35 5.35 26.75
C HIS A 532 13.85 5.11 26.98
N PHE A 533 14.35 5.34 28.21
CA PHE A 533 15.78 5.23 28.51
C PHE A 533 16.28 3.79 28.70
N SER A 534 15.40 2.84 28.98
CA SER A 534 15.75 1.44 29.22
C SER A 534 16.58 0.80 28.09
N CYS A 535 16.34 1.21 26.84
CA CYS A 535 17.05 0.70 25.67
C CYS A 535 18.52 1.16 25.55
N TYR A 536 18.95 2.15 26.33
CA TYR A 536 20.34 2.63 26.38
C TYR A 536 21.17 1.98 27.50
N ILE A 537 20.57 1.08 28.28
CA ILE A 537 21.20 0.51 29.46
C ILE A 537 21.64 -0.91 29.13
N ASP A 538 22.96 -1.10 29.06
CA ASP A 538 23.61 -2.32 28.54
C ASP A 538 23.43 -3.57 29.44
N LYS A 539 22.85 -3.45 30.65
CA LYS A 539 22.71 -4.57 31.59
C LYS A 539 21.39 -4.54 32.36
N THR A 540 20.57 -5.55 32.11
CA THR A 540 19.21 -5.73 32.63
C THR A 540 19.18 -5.96 34.14
N THR A 541 20.07 -6.79 34.66
CA THR A 541 20.21 -7.05 36.11
C THR A 541 20.66 -5.81 36.87
N PHE A 542 21.49 -4.97 36.26
CA PHE A 542 21.92 -3.71 36.85
C PHE A 542 20.78 -2.68 36.84
N PHE A 543 20.02 -2.61 35.75
CA PHE A 543 18.88 -1.71 35.64
C PHE A 543 17.78 -2.01 36.66
N ILE A 544 17.41 -3.28 36.82
CA ILE A 544 16.40 -3.69 37.81
C ILE A 544 16.88 -3.37 39.23
N ALA A 545 18.14 -3.70 39.57
CA ALA A 545 18.72 -3.37 40.87
C ALA A 545 18.79 -1.85 41.12
N GLN A 546 18.90 -1.05 40.07
CA GLN A 546 18.87 0.42 40.16
C GLN A 546 17.45 0.98 40.24
N LEU A 547 16.47 0.39 39.58
CA LEU A 547 15.07 0.76 39.81
C LEU A 547 14.62 0.43 41.24
N GLU A 548 15.19 -0.63 41.84
CA GLU A 548 15.03 -0.91 43.27
C GLU A 548 15.71 0.13 44.18
N ASN A 549 16.64 0.94 43.65
CA ASN A 549 17.30 2.04 44.35
C ASN A 549 17.20 3.35 43.55
N ILE A 550 16.08 4.06 43.74
CA ILE A 550 15.76 5.32 43.07
C ILE A 550 16.91 6.34 43.06
N GLU A 551 17.74 6.40 44.11
CA GLU A 551 18.88 7.31 44.16
C GLU A 551 19.93 6.93 43.11
N SER A 552 20.20 5.63 42.93
CA SER A 552 21.10 5.12 41.90
C SER A 552 20.49 5.28 40.50
N PHE A 553 19.18 5.11 40.35
CA PHE A 553 18.50 5.40 39.08
C PHE A 553 18.56 6.90 38.72
N ILE A 554 18.33 7.79 39.67
CA ILE A 554 18.48 9.24 39.50
C ILE A 554 19.94 9.60 39.18
N GLU A 555 20.90 8.94 39.83
CA GLU A 555 22.33 9.11 39.50
C GLU A 555 22.64 8.68 38.06
N GLN A 556 22.05 7.59 37.56
CA GLN A 556 22.17 7.20 36.16
C GLN A 556 21.46 8.14 35.20
N LEU A 557 20.27 8.64 35.56
CA LEU A 557 19.62 9.71 34.80
C LEU A 557 20.50 10.96 34.76
N ASN A 558 21.21 11.27 35.84
CA ASN A 558 22.20 12.35 35.89
C ASN A 558 23.44 12.06 35.05
N ILE A 559 23.91 10.81 35.00
CA ILE A 559 25.00 10.38 34.11
C ILE A 559 24.56 10.49 32.65
N LEU A 560 23.35 10.04 32.31
CA LEU A 560 22.74 10.18 30.99
C LEU A 560 22.53 11.66 30.64
N ARG A 561 22.10 12.49 31.59
CA ARG A 561 22.04 13.96 31.46
C ARG A 561 23.42 14.55 31.21
N THR A 562 24.46 14.04 31.86
CA THR A 562 25.83 14.51 31.62
C THR A 562 26.35 14.06 30.26
N LYS A 563 25.99 12.84 29.84
CA LYS A 563 26.40 12.27 28.54
C LYS A 563 25.62 12.87 27.37
N TYR A 564 24.36 13.24 27.59
CA TYR A 564 23.43 13.78 26.60
C TYR A 564 22.73 15.04 27.18
N PRO A 565 23.49 16.13 27.41
CA PRO A 565 22.98 17.33 28.10
C PRO A 565 21.80 17.97 27.36
N GLU A 566 21.81 17.95 26.03
CA GLU A 566 20.71 18.52 25.24
C GLU A 566 19.40 17.74 25.31
N LEU A 567 19.49 16.44 25.62
CA LEU A 567 18.37 15.54 25.82
C LEU A 567 17.75 15.79 27.20
N ALA A 568 18.59 16.08 28.20
CA ALA A 568 18.16 16.45 29.53
C ALA A 568 17.58 17.87 29.61
N GLU A 569 18.20 18.87 28.98
CA GLU A 569 17.71 20.27 29.00
C GLU A 569 16.29 20.42 28.43
N SER A 570 15.89 19.56 27.50
CA SER A 570 14.55 19.62 26.94
C SER A 570 13.49 18.78 27.66
N TYR A 571 13.88 17.79 28.47
CA TYR A 571 12.93 16.73 28.87
C TYR A 571 13.14 16.11 30.26
N LEU A 572 14.30 16.34 30.90
CA LEU A 572 14.50 16.09 32.33
C LEU A 572 14.47 17.46 32.98
N LEU A 573 13.27 18.06 33.06
CA LEU A 573 13.13 19.31 33.82
C LEU A 573 13.58 19.03 35.24
N ASP A 574 14.27 19.99 35.86
CA ASP A 574 14.63 19.86 37.28
C ASP A 574 13.37 19.59 38.12
N SER A 575 12.18 20.04 37.67
CA SER A 575 10.89 19.71 38.28
C SER A 575 10.50 18.22 38.20
N ASP A 576 10.82 17.50 37.11
CA ASP A 576 10.51 16.06 36.98
C ASP A 576 11.45 15.22 37.85
N LEU A 577 12.73 15.63 37.91
CA LEU A 577 13.71 15.06 38.83
C LEU A 577 13.37 15.38 40.29
N GLU A 578 12.91 16.59 40.58
CA GLU A 578 12.40 17.01 41.89
C GLU A 578 11.09 16.29 42.24
N GLU A 579 10.22 15.96 41.28
CA GLU A 579 9.03 15.14 41.49
C GLU A 579 9.41 13.69 41.84
N LEU A 580 10.40 13.11 41.13
CA LEU A 580 11.00 11.82 41.47
C LEU A 580 11.64 11.83 42.86
N LEU A 581 12.35 12.90 43.22
CA LEU A 581 13.00 13.09 44.52
C LEU A 581 12.02 13.43 45.66
N SER A 582 10.91 14.11 45.38
CA SER A 582 9.89 14.44 46.38
C SER A 582 8.98 13.25 46.68
N ASN A 583 8.82 12.34 45.72
CA ASN A 583 8.24 11.02 45.96
C ASN A 583 9.21 10.07 46.66
N LYS A 584 10.45 10.48 46.97
CA LYS A 584 11.46 9.63 47.61
C LYS A 584 10.95 9.00 48.90
N ASP A 585 10.11 9.66 49.68
CA ASP A 585 9.55 9.08 50.91
C ASP A 585 8.48 8.02 50.63
N LEU A 586 7.65 8.22 49.60
CA LEU A 586 6.72 7.20 49.10
C LEU A 586 7.48 5.98 48.56
N ILE A 587 8.56 6.24 47.82
CA ILE A 587 9.44 5.24 47.22
C ILE A 587 10.23 4.51 48.30
N THR A 588 10.74 5.23 49.29
CA THR A 588 11.43 4.66 50.46
C THR A 588 10.44 3.85 51.30
N ALA A 589 9.16 4.21 51.36
CA ALA A 589 8.11 3.41 51.99
C ALA A 589 7.78 2.13 51.18
N ILE A 590 7.87 2.18 49.85
CA ILE A 590 7.73 1.03 48.91
C ILE A 590 9.00 0.15 48.87
N GLN A 591 10.17 0.70 49.19
CA GLN A 591 11.45 -0.03 49.25
C GLN A 591 11.72 -0.62 50.64
N LYS A 592 11.26 0.03 51.71
CA LYS A 592 11.32 -0.47 53.11
C LYS A 592 10.22 -1.47 53.44
N THR A 593 9.29 -1.71 52.53
CA THR A 593 8.27 -2.76 52.62
C THR A 593 9.02 -4.10 52.57
N PRO A 594 9.08 -4.87 53.67
CA PRO A 594 9.87 -6.10 53.75
C PRO A 594 9.48 -7.11 52.66
N ILE A 595 10.33 -8.11 52.39
CA ILE A 595 10.02 -9.25 51.50
C ILE A 595 8.61 -9.81 51.78
N GLU A 596 8.16 -9.76 53.03
CA GLU A 596 6.83 -10.18 53.48
C GLU A 596 5.68 -9.32 52.92
N GLN A 597 5.87 -8.02 52.68
CA GLN A 597 4.87 -7.17 52.02
C GLN A 597 4.97 -7.18 50.49
N ARG A 598 6.14 -7.50 49.91
CA ARG A 598 6.25 -7.87 48.48
C ARG A 598 5.49 -9.17 48.22
N ALA A 599 5.59 -10.14 49.13
CA ALA A 599 4.76 -11.34 49.14
C ALA A 599 3.27 -10.97 49.26
N LEU A 600 2.87 -10.10 50.21
CA LEU A 600 1.48 -9.67 50.38
C LEU A 600 0.91 -8.93 49.15
N THR A 601 1.73 -8.19 48.41
CA THR A 601 1.32 -7.53 47.16
C THR A 601 1.20 -8.52 46.01
N LYS A 602 2.18 -9.44 45.85
CA LYS A 602 2.07 -10.58 44.93
C LYS A 602 0.82 -11.40 45.21
N GLU A 603 0.49 -11.60 46.48
CA GLU A 603 -0.74 -12.26 46.93
C GLU A 603 -1.98 -11.52 46.49
N LYS A 604 -2.05 -10.22 46.70
CA LYS A 604 -3.19 -9.40 46.28
C LYS A 604 -3.35 -9.42 44.75
N MET A 605 -2.26 -9.36 43.99
CA MET A 605 -2.29 -9.45 42.53
C MET A 605 -2.69 -10.85 42.04
N LEU A 606 -2.24 -11.91 42.69
CA LEU A 606 -2.68 -13.28 42.41
C LEU A 606 -4.18 -13.42 42.71
N GLU A 607 -4.63 -12.84 43.82
CA GLU A 607 -6.02 -12.83 44.24
C GLU A 607 -6.88 -12.07 43.22
N ASP A 608 -6.45 -10.91 42.76
CA ASP A 608 -7.16 -10.11 41.75
C ASP A 608 -7.12 -10.75 40.36
N ALA A 609 -5.98 -11.32 39.95
CA ALA A 609 -5.88 -12.08 38.71
C ALA A 609 -6.78 -13.33 38.74
N CYS A 610 -6.85 -14.03 39.87
CA CYS A 610 -7.76 -15.15 40.07
C CYS A 610 -9.23 -14.71 40.07
N LYS A 611 -9.56 -13.57 40.70
CA LYS A 611 -10.93 -12.99 40.67
C LYS A 611 -11.37 -12.63 39.24
N ASN A 612 -10.43 -12.17 38.42
CA ASN A 612 -10.68 -11.75 37.05
C ASN A 612 -10.49 -12.88 36.00
N ASN A 613 -10.21 -14.12 36.42
CA ASN A 613 -9.89 -15.25 35.53
C ASN A 613 -8.72 -14.98 34.53
N ASP A 614 -7.77 -14.09 34.87
CA ASP A 614 -6.64 -13.74 34.02
C ASP A 614 -5.51 -14.78 34.13
N ARG A 615 -5.66 -15.88 33.41
CA ARG A 615 -4.76 -17.04 33.46
C ARG A 615 -3.31 -16.69 33.15
N LYS A 616 -3.07 -15.86 32.14
CA LYS A 616 -1.70 -15.49 31.72
C LYS A 616 -1.00 -14.73 32.84
N LYS A 617 -1.73 -13.88 33.56
CA LYS A 617 -1.22 -13.15 34.72
C LYS A 617 -0.97 -14.05 35.93
N VAL A 618 -1.84 -15.04 36.18
CA VAL A 618 -1.63 -16.02 37.27
C VAL A 618 -0.38 -16.87 37.04
N ASP A 619 -0.23 -17.49 35.85
CA ASP A 619 0.91 -18.35 35.53
C ASP A 619 2.23 -17.59 35.66
N LEU A 620 2.21 -16.32 35.28
CA LEU A 620 3.38 -15.45 35.26
C LEU A 620 3.74 -14.90 36.65
N LEU A 621 2.76 -14.56 37.47
CA LEU A 621 2.99 -14.19 38.88
C LEU A 621 3.59 -15.36 39.67
N LEU A 622 3.24 -16.60 39.35
CA LEU A 622 3.76 -17.80 40.02
C LEU A 622 5.22 -18.11 39.67
N GLN A 623 5.73 -17.63 38.53
CA GLN A 623 7.13 -17.80 38.11
C GLN A 623 8.11 -16.86 38.84
N LEU A 624 7.62 -15.80 39.47
CA LEU A 624 8.43 -14.88 40.26
C LEU A 624 8.95 -15.56 41.54
N ASP A 625 10.26 -15.48 41.82
CA ASP A 625 10.96 -16.10 42.98
C ASP A 625 10.68 -15.36 44.30
N VAL A 626 9.40 -15.18 44.62
CA VAL A 626 8.89 -14.57 45.85
C VAL A 626 8.01 -15.59 46.57
N PRO A 627 8.26 -15.90 47.86
CA PRO A 627 7.53 -16.91 48.61
C PRO A 627 6.02 -16.68 48.58
N ILE A 628 5.25 -17.71 48.28
CA ILE A 628 3.79 -17.71 48.44
C ILE A 628 3.51 -17.98 49.91
N THR A 629 2.77 -17.11 50.61
CA THR A 629 2.45 -17.38 52.02
C THR A 629 1.31 -18.39 52.11
N GLU A 630 1.23 -19.06 53.26
CA GLU A 630 0.17 -20.01 53.58
C GLU A 630 -1.24 -19.39 53.51
N SER A 631 -1.33 -18.07 53.74
CA SER A 631 -2.58 -17.29 53.66
C SER A 631 -3.17 -17.28 52.25
N LEU A 632 -2.34 -17.17 51.21
CA LEU A 632 -2.80 -17.18 49.82
C LEU A 632 -3.24 -18.56 49.37
N ILE A 633 -2.50 -19.60 49.75
CA ILE A 633 -2.86 -21.00 49.42
C ILE A 633 -4.27 -21.31 49.93
N LYS A 634 -4.66 -20.77 51.09
CA LYS A 634 -6.00 -20.91 51.69
C LYS A 634 -7.09 -20.09 50.97
N LYS A 635 -6.73 -19.04 50.23
CA LYS A 635 -7.66 -18.14 49.52
C LYS A 635 -7.83 -18.45 48.04
N ILE A 636 -6.88 -19.17 47.42
CA ILE A 636 -6.99 -19.61 46.03
C ILE A 636 -8.21 -20.52 45.90
N ASN A 637 -9.09 -20.20 44.95
CA ASN A 637 -10.31 -20.95 44.68
C ASN A 637 -9.98 -22.45 44.51
N PRO A 638 -10.65 -23.38 45.23
CA PRO A 638 -10.37 -24.82 45.17
C PRO A 638 -10.41 -25.43 43.75
N LEU A 639 -11.11 -24.80 42.80
CA LEU A 639 -11.12 -25.18 41.38
C LEU A 639 -9.78 -24.93 40.69
N TRP A 640 -9.04 -23.90 41.12
CA TRP A 640 -7.72 -23.54 40.61
C TRP A 640 -6.60 -24.36 41.29
N VAL A 641 -6.78 -24.72 42.57
CA VAL A 641 -5.82 -25.54 43.33
C VAL A 641 -5.50 -26.84 42.59
N SER A 642 -6.49 -27.51 42.00
CA SER A 642 -6.30 -28.74 41.21
C SER A 642 -5.40 -28.58 39.98
N LYS A 643 -5.30 -27.36 39.43
CA LYS A 643 -4.50 -27.03 38.24
C LYS A 643 -3.13 -26.44 38.58
N LEU A 644 -2.95 -26.00 39.82
CA LEU A 644 -1.70 -25.47 40.39
C LEU A 644 -0.81 -26.55 41.02
N ILE A 645 -1.33 -27.78 41.16
CA ILE A 645 -0.64 -28.93 41.78
C ILE A 645 0.78 -29.13 41.23
N PRO A 646 1.05 -29.14 39.91
CA PRO A 646 2.40 -29.39 39.40
C PRO A 646 3.42 -28.31 39.80
N SER A 647 2.99 -27.04 39.81
CA SER A 647 3.84 -25.91 40.20
C SER A 647 4.05 -25.86 41.72
N ILE A 648 3.03 -26.23 42.51
CA ILE A 648 3.12 -26.32 43.97
C ILE A 648 3.99 -27.52 44.38
N GLU A 649 3.89 -28.65 43.70
CA GLU A 649 4.75 -29.83 43.91
C GLU A 649 6.23 -29.50 43.63
N ALA A 650 6.54 -28.77 42.55
CA ALA A 650 7.89 -28.31 42.24
C ALA A 650 8.46 -27.30 43.26
N ILE A 651 7.60 -26.49 43.89
CA ILE A 651 7.96 -25.55 44.96
C ILE A 651 8.17 -26.30 46.29
N LEU A 652 7.35 -27.32 46.58
CA LEU A 652 7.44 -28.11 47.82
C LEU A 652 8.58 -29.14 47.80
N GLU A 653 8.98 -29.68 46.64
CA GLU A 653 10.20 -30.49 46.52
C GLU A 653 11.46 -29.71 46.93
N LYS A 654 11.45 -28.37 46.77
CA LYS A 654 12.54 -27.48 47.21
C LYS A 654 12.45 -27.09 48.69
N LEU A 655 11.28 -27.25 49.33
CA LEU A 655 11.03 -26.84 50.71
C LEU A 655 10.79 -28.07 51.59
N GLN A 656 11.82 -28.54 52.29
CA GLN A 656 11.76 -29.67 53.23
C GLN A 656 10.89 -29.41 54.47
N TYR A 657 9.56 -29.25 54.33
CA TYR A 657 8.67 -28.96 55.46
C TYR A 657 7.45 -29.88 55.56
N VAL A 658 7.32 -30.49 56.74
CA VAL A 658 6.36 -31.56 57.11
C VAL A 658 4.93 -31.04 57.32
N GLU A 659 4.73 -29.75 57.57
CA GLU A 659 3.42 -29.16 57.91
C GLU A 659 2.52 -28.89 56.70
N GLY A 660 3.08 -28.58 55.52
CA GLY A 660 2.31 -28.42 54.28
C GLY A 660 1.68 -29.73 53.78
N ILE A 661 2.34 -30.86 54.05
CA ILE A 661 1.82 -32.21 53.76
C ILE A 661 0.60 -32.51 54.62
N HIS A 662 0.57 -32.03 55.87
CA HIS A 662 -0.53 -32.29 56.80
C HIS A 662 -1.83 -31.56 56.40
N LEU A 663 -1.71 -30.34 55.84
CA LEU A 663 -2.85 -29.56 55.32
C LEU A 663 -3.40 -30.17 54.01
N LEU A 664 -2.50 -30.61 53.11
CA LEU A 664 -2.87 -31.37 51.91
C LEU A 664 -3.54 -32.70 52.26
N TYR A 665 -3.11 -33.36 53.34
CA TYR A 665 -3.70 -34.61 53.84
C TYR A 665 -5.13 -34.40 54.37
N GLU A 666 -5.41 -33.30 55.07
CA GLU A 666 -6.77 -32.93 55.51
C GLU A 666 -7.69 -32.58 54.34
N ILE A 667 -7.20 -31.83 53.36
CA ILE A 667 -7.96 -31.44 52.15
C ILE A 667 -8.26 -32.68 51.29
N ASN A 668 -7.29 -33.59 51.13
CA ASN A 668 -7.49 -34.86 50.43
C ASN A 668 -8.44 -35.81 51.17
N ARG A 669 -8.44 -35.83 52.52
CA ARG A 669 -9.33 -36.69 53.29
C ARG A 669 -10.80 -36.36 53.06
N LYS A 670 -11.17 -35.08 53.01
CA LYS A 670 -12.56 -34.65 52.79
C LYS A 670 -13.04 -34.95 51.37
N LYS A 671 -12.20 -34.65 50.37
CA LYS A 671 -12.52 -34.84 48.95
C LYS A 671 -12.52 -36.31 48.52
N LEU A 672 -11.61 -37.13 49.08
CA LEU A 672 -11.58 -38.58 48.84
C LEU A 672 -12.81 -39.25 49.48
N SER A 673 -13.26 -38.76 50.63
CA SER A 673 -14.50 -39.25 51.26
C SER A 673 -15.73 -38.96 50.40
N GLU A 674 -15.83 -37.75 49.85
CA GLU A 674 -16.94 -37.35 48.96
C GLU A 674 -16.94 -38.11 47.62
N LEU A 675 -15.77 -38.30 47.00
CA LEU A 675 -15.63 -39.03 45.72
C LEU A 675 -15.94 -40.52 45.86
N ILE A 676 -15.49 -41.14 46.96
CA ILE A 676 -15.76 -42.54 47.26
C ILE A 676 -17.25 -42.74 47.54
N LEU A 677 -17.89 -41.79 48.25
CA LEU A 677 -19.33 -41.85 48.53
C LEU A 677 -20.15 -41.68 47.24
N SER A 678 -19.78 -40.75 46.36
CA SER A 678 -20.49 -40.52 45.10
C SER A 678 -20.37 -41.72 44.15
N SER A 679 -19.18 -42.29 43.98
CA SER A 679 -19.01 -43.50 43.16
C SER A 679 -19.73 -44.72 43.75
N PHE A 680 -19.73 -44.89 45.08
CA PHE A 680 -20.47 -45.99 45.70
C PHE A 680 -21.99 -45.83 45.53
N ILE A 681 -22.53 -44.61 45.63
CA ILE A 681 -23.97 -44.33 45.45
C ILE A 681 -24.41 -44.54 43.99
N GLU A 682 -23.53 -44.30 43.02
CA GLU A 682 -23.78 -44.56 41.60
C GLU A 682 -23.77 -46.06 41.25
N GLU A 683 -22.96 -46.87 41.93
CA GLU A 683 -22.87 -48.33 41.69
C GLU A 683 -23.92 -49.16 42.43
N VAL A 684 -24.58 -48.61 43.46
CA VAL A 684 -25.66 -49.32 44.17
C VAL A 684 -26.99 -49.09 43.45
N ASP A 685 -27.56 -50.20 42.96
CA ASP A 685 -28.80 -50.22 42.20
C ASP A 685 -29.96 -49.51 42.93
N SER A 686 -30.80 -48.80 42.17
CA SER A 686 -31.70 -47.77 42.69
C SER A 686 -32.75 -48.27 43.70
N GLU A 687 -33.05 -49.57 43.71
CA GLU A 687 -34.01 -50.19 44.63
C GLU A 687 -33.42 -50.57 46.01
N SER A 688 -32.11 -50.42 46.23
CA SER A 688 -31.42 -50.78 47.49
C SER A 688 -30.94 -49.58 48.32
N ARG A 689 -31.32 -48.35 47.97
CA ARG A 689 -30.77 -47.12 48.57
C ARG A 689 -31.11 -46.91 50.04
N ASP A 690 -32.14 -47.59 50.57
CA ASP A 690 -32.58 -47.38 51.95
C ASP A 690 -31.84 -48.21 53.01
N ILE A 691 -30.95 -49.14 52.61
CA ILE A 691 -30.13 -49.90 53.57
C ILE A 691 -28.70 -50.06 53.02
N ILE A 692 -27.82 -49.12 53.36
CA ILE A 692 -26.38 -49.26 53.11
C ILE A 692 -25.80 -50.22 54.16
N ASP A 693 -25.45 -51.44 53.74
CA ASP A 693 -24.73 -52.41 54.55
C ASP A 693 -23.26 -51.96 54.74
N GLU A 694 -22.88 -51.68 55.98
CA GLU A 694 -21.55 -51.22 56.40
C GLU A 694 -20.43 -52.14 55.91
N ASN A 695 -20.68 -53.46 55.81
CA ASN A 695 -19.68 -54.42 55.35
C ASN A 695 -19.43 -54.30 53.84
N LYS A 696 -20.45 -53.97 53.05
CA LYS A 696 -20.32 -53.77 51.60
C LYS A 696 -19.56 -52.49 51.29
N LEU A 697 -19.89 -51.39 51.96
CA LEU A 697 -19.18 -50.12 51.80
C LEU A 697 -17.70 -50.26 52.22
N THR A 698 -17.44 -50.94 53.34
CA THR A 698 -16.05 -51.17 53.80
C THR A 698 -15.26 -52.02 52.80
N THR A 699 -15.88 -53.03 52.20
CA THR A 699 -15.22 -53.89 51.19
C THR A 699 -14.94 -53.12 49.91
N TYR A 700 -15.90 -52.31 49.46
CA TYR A 700 -15.74 -51.44 48.30
C TYR A 700 -14.57 -50.46 48.46
N ILE A 701 -14.52 -49.77 49.61
CA ILE A 701 -13.45 -48.81 49.92
C ILE A 701 -12.07 -49.50 49.91
N LYS A 702 -11.96 -50.69 50.49
CA LYS A 702 -10.71 -51.45 50.50
C LYS A 702 -10.25 -51.83 49.09
N ASN A 703 -11.15 -52.26 48.22
CA ASN A 703 -10.83 -52.64 46.85
C ASN A 703 -10.44 -51.44 45.98
N THR A 704 -11.16 -50.32 46.11
CA THR A 704 -10.86 -49.08 45.37
C THR A 704 -9.49 -48.51 45.79
N LEU A 705 -9.19 -48.51 47.10
CA LEU A 705 -7.88 -48.08 47.59
C LEU A 705 -6.74 -49.02 47.15
N HIS A 706 -7.01 -50.32 47.06
CA HIS A 706 -6.03 -51.29 46.52
C HIS A 706 -5.72 -51.01 45.04
N LYS A 707 -6.74 -50.74 44.22
CA LYS A 707 -6.57 -50.39 42.80
C LYS A 707 -5.73 -49.11 42.59
N ILE A 708 -6.00 -48.08 43.39
CA ILE A 708 -5.26 -46.81 43.34
C ILE A 708 -3.78 -47.02 43.70
N ASN A 709 -3.49 -47.93 44.64
CA ASN A 709 -2.11 -48.27 45.01
C ASN A 709 -1.37 -49.01 43.90
N GLU A 710 -2.03 -49.92 43.18
CA GLU A 710 -1.45 -50.64 42.05
C GLU A 710 -1.13 -49.71 40.87
N GLU A 711 -1.98 -48.72 40.61
CA GLU A 711 -1.79 -47.78 39.49
C GLU A 711 -0.69 -46.74 39.72
N LYS A 712 -0.37 -46.41 40.98
CA LYS A 712 0.59 -45.33 41.32
C LYS A 712 1.96 -45.78 41.80
N ASN A 713 2.21 -47.09 41.95
CA ASN A 713 3.52 -47.68 42.27
C ASN A 713 4.27 -46.96 43.43
N SER A 714 3.57 -46.62 44.52
CA SER A 714 4.16 -45.96 45.69
C SER A 714 3.70 -46.61 47.01
N PRO A 715 4.61 -46.95 47.95
CA PRO A 715 4.28 -47.69 49.16
C PRO A 715 3.90 -46.75 50.31
N ILE A 716 2.77 -46.05 50.21
CA ILE A 716 2.42 -45.01 51.20
C ILE A 716 1.42 -45.47 52.28
N ILE A 717 0.75 -46.63 52.17
CA ILE A 717 -0.27 -47.00 53.19
C ILE A 717 -0.17 -48.47 53.60
N ASN A 718 0.67 -48.75 54.60
CA ASN A 718 0.66 -50.00 55.36
C ASN A 718 -0.02 -49.83 56.73
N THR A 719 -1.14 -49.11 56.75
CA THR A 719 -1.95 -48.82 57.96
C THR A 719 -3.45 -49.04 57.69
N THR A 720 -3.80 -50.12 56.98
CA THR A 720 -5.19 -50.56 56.77
C THR A 720 -5.90 -51.04 58.05
N ASN A 721 -5.18 -51.17 59.18
CA ASN A 721 -5.74 -51.65 60.46
C ASN A 721 -6.31 -50.56 61.39
N LYS A 722 -6.37 -49.28 60.98
CA LYS A 722 -6.88 -48.19 61.84
C LYS A 722 -8.01 -47.33 61.25
N PHE A 723 -8.76 -47.83 60.27
CA PHE A 723 -10.02 -47.19 59.87
C PHE A 723 -11.17 -47.68 60.76
N LYS A 724 -11.55 -46.88 61.76
CA LYS A 724 -12.88 -46.93 62.39
C LYS A 724 -13.63 -45.68 61.94
N ILE A 725 -14.57 -45.83 61.00
CA ILE A 725 -15.48 -44.75 60.60
C ILE A 725 -16.65 -44.75 61.58
N ARG A 726 -16.93 -43.62 62.26
CA ARG A 726 -18.16 -43.45 63.05
C ARG A 726 -19.26 -42.94 62.11
N PHE A 727 -20.32 -43.72 61.95
CA PHE A 727 -21.39 -43.48 60.97
C PHE A 727 -22.43 -42.41 61.37
N PHE A 728 -22.29 -41.76 62.54
CA PHE A 728 -23.39 -41.00 63.16
C PHE A 728 -23.49 -39.51 62.78
N GLU A 729 -22.54 -38.92 62.05
CA GLU A 729 -22.54 -37.46 61.78
C GLU A 729 -23.06 -37.06 60.38
N LEU A 730 -23.43 -38.02 59.52
CA LEU A 730 -23.84 -37.74 58.13
C LEU A 730 -25.36 -37.66 57.91
N LYS A 731 -26.19 -37.88 58.95
CA LYS A 731 -27.67 -37.89 58.80
C LYS A 731 -28.33 -36.52 58.98
N GLU A 732 -27.63 -35.51 59.50
CA GLU A 732 -28.22 -34.18 59.77
C GLU A 732 -28.16 -33.19 58.58
N SER A 733 -27.43 -33.50 57.51
CA SER A 733 -27.18 -32.55 56.41
C SER A 733 -28.05 -32.76 55.16
N TYR A 734 -29.04 -33.65 55.19
CA TYR A 734 -29.91 -33.93 54.03
C TYR A 734 -31.39 -34.00 54.44
N ASN A 735 -32.13 -32.91 54.21
CA ASN A 735 -33.59 -32.87 54.30
C ASN A 735 -34.15 -32.19 53.03
N PRO A 736 -34.69 -32.92 52.04
CA PRO A 736 -35.32 -32.33 50.87
C PRO A 736 -36.83 -32.22 51.07
N ILE A 737 -37.44 -31.20 50.48
CA ILE A 737 -38.88 -30.91 50.27
C ILE A 737 -39.36 -29.65 51.02
N ALA A 738 -39.46 -28.53 50.29
CA ALA A 738 -40.68 -27.71 50.20
C ALA A 738 -40.53 -26.59 49.14
N ASP A 739 -41.55 -26.50 48.31
CA ASP A 739 -42.10 -25.36 47.57
C ASP A 739 -41.44 -24.84 46.28
N TYR A 740 -41.91 -25.46 45.20
CA TYR A 740 -41.98 -24.98 43.83
C TYR A 740 -43.42 -24.44 43.57
N THR A 741 -43.58 -23.16 43.28
CA THR A 741 -44.76 -22.62 42.56
C THR A 741 -44.28 -21.54 41.58
N GLY A 742 -44.47 -21.77 40.27
CA GLY A 742 -44.13 -20.81 39.20
C GLY A 742 -45.18 -19.68 39.04
N PRO A 743 -45.30 -19.00 37.88
CA PRO A 743 -44.52 -19.14 36.65
C PRO A 743 -44.12 -17.80 35.93
N SER A 744 -43.28 -17.96 34.90
CA SER A 744 -43.38 -17.28 33.58
C SER A 744 -42.52 -16.02 33.25
N ILE A 745 -41.95 -16.08 32.04
CA ILE A 745 -41.56 -15.02 31.07
C ILE A 745 -40.31 -14.16 31.36
N TYR A 746 -39.18 -14.45 30.69
CA TYR A 746 -38.69 -13.70 29.51
C TYR A 746 -37.39 -14.33 28.97
N GLU A 747 -37.27 -14.32 27.64
CA GLU A 747 -36.09 -14.64 26.84
C GLU A 747 -34.94 -13.64 27.09
N LEU A 748 -33.68 -14.10 26.99
CA LEU A 748 -32.67 -13.70 25.99
C LEU A 748 -31.23 -13.88 26.49
N ASP A 749 -30.39 -14.34 25.55
CA ASP A 749 -28.93 -14.32 25.42
C ASP A 749 -28.02 -14.99 26.47
#